data_AF-W6KST7-F1
#
_entry.id   AF-W6KST7-F1
#
_cell.length_a   1.000
_cell.length_b   1.000
_cell.length_c   1.000
_cell.angle_alpha   90.00
_cell.angle_beta   90.00
_cell.angle_gamma   90.00
#
_symmetry.space_group_name_H-M   'P 1'
#
loop_
_entity.id
_entity.type
_entity.pdbx_description
1 polymer ?
#
loop_
_entity_poly.entity_id
_entity_poly.type
_entity_poly.pdbx_seq_one_letter_code
_entity_poly.pdbx_strand_id
1 'polypeptide(L)'
;MALGRRGSVVHAARTSSRGGLRDPLSRGGRWEGKGEAPFFEQRRFSFNYARRSSMDEMRQPFYIHEKRYGLFSNEHNVGKARRGLPFITPLFTKHMNLWETDTDASTNRFFRSYVFGQRELSQLLGRPHGFEADDSGGRQGLSAYELRTDLRYRGVPRAAMTDSHVEPVWNAPLYRPRANGSALADPGSPFTAAVLGPELLAVRDIKTLTDCQAWFARLEHLIRRHYDAVGDLDAFRSRQTRHVHAFFVAFEDALSGFEFQDRYLATALARARPAGLEDLFGIFLEMEGNTIAEGYCPRCSLPYATTRYCGEGDPETPFRRHRGRWAPHPRWGEEWYAVVVRRAEALWDRATEDPFFGTPHHTQRQAEALFRVYVKARRRAKAVDFVNALRGSKEFLLGEIQLSRVIQDGLDDLLDHTPHPHLLTNAFRVDHRAAVYTGETNTAPQSPLQVRLDLEINKYRRQQKEEGVVRVPPALWRLDTRAIVPYKLDANKQITNWREVKEGIETSFLATGLPKAAYTPQEWREMLYWEDYLAGRTQRRAALEAERRHDARLAGESPSPRPFIVFPDRHWYRVFDTSPEALGKFGFDEPGVVFTAATRTFEAATAVALTDPVSGAALRLNTTFEASRWFGDFEYGDVVEVDERKGEEGEEPTASARAVVVVVGVDTSDAAGEEMLYAMHVDRARHARNGLLALGKDCLDIRQRFARVRNTHRKRLIPLLDGEGGGGGGVGMRTMPEESLGQVVGVRDGELYVQWRLLKGGASRMDRDVAVSLGPPERVRALYRFQPREGEGGGRRWWSRRRGGRPSATTSPRSGWRRSGAAPSRASNGPPSSRANTPPR
;
A
#
# COMPACT_ATOMS: atom_id res chain seq x y z
N MET A 1 7.65 44.19 74.54
CA MET A 1 7.80 45.65 74.71
C MET A 1 8.28 46.25 73.39
N ALA A 2 7.64 47.35 72.97
CA ALA A 2 7.97 48.37 71.95
C ALA A 2 8.88 47.97 70.74
N LEU A 3 8.41 47.91 69.49
CA LEU A 3 8.06 48.96 68.52
C LEU A 3 9.24 49.73 67.86
N GLY A 4 9.31 49.68 66.51
CA GLY A 4 9.99 50.64 65.62
C GLY A 4 10.61 50.00 64.36
N ARG A 5 9.90 49.73 63.23
CA ARG A 5 9.68 50.59 62.01
C ARG A 5 11.00 51.13 61.41
N ARG A 6 11.40 51.00 60.13
CA ARG A 6 10.84 50.83 58.75
C ARG A 6 11.97 50.19 57.87
N GLY A 7 11.78 49.59 56.69
CA GLY A 7 10.62 49.49 55.79
C GLY A 7 10.83 48.44 54.69
N SER A 8 9.69 47.90 54.25
CA SER A 8 9.40 46.98 53.14
C SER A 8 9.66 47.62 51.75
N VAL A 9 9.76 46.92 50.62
CA VAL A 9 8.67 46.19 49.94
C VAL A 9 9.18 45.04 49.07
N VAL A 10 8.51 43.89 49.23
CA VAL A 10 8.43 42.69 48.40
C VAL A 10 7.10 42.72 47.66
N HIS A 11 7.01 42.20 46.43
CA HIS A 11 5.86 41.43 45.90
C HIS A 11 6.33 40.69 44.64
N ALA A 12 6.37 39.35 44.53
CA ALA A 12 5.37 38.29 44.75
C ALA A 12 4.25 38.28 43.70
N ALA A 13 4.24 37.18 42.94
CA ALA A 13 3.28 36.79 41.90
C ALA A 13 1.93 36.29 42.43
N ARG A 14 0.91 36.28 41.57
CA ARG A 14 -0.30 35.41 41.46
C ARG A 14 -1.25 36.08 40.43
N THR A 15 -2.09 35.46 39.57
CA THR A 15 -2.62 34.10 39.37
C THR A 15 -3.50 34.05 38.10
N SER A 16 -3.53 32.90 37.39
CA SER A 16 -4.69 32.24 36.73
C SER A 16 -5.41 32.97 35.54
N SER A 17 -6.10 32.40 34.54
CA SER A 17 -6.60 31.06 34.17
C SER A 17 -7.21 31.10 32.74
N ARG A 18 -7.43 29.92 32.11
CA ARG A 18 -8.35 29.59 30.96
C ARG A 18 -8.03 30.22 29.58
N GLY A 19 -8.10 29.55 28.42
CA GLY A 19 -8.50 28.20 28.01
C GLY A 19 -8.56 28.12 26.46
N GLY A 20 -8.65 26.89 25.94
CA GLY A 20 -9.20 26.53 24.61
C GLY A 20 -8.43 26.93 23.33
N LEU A 21 -7.71 25.96 22.74
CA LEU A 21 -7.36 25.98 21.31
C LEU A 21 -8.30 24.99 20.59
N ARG A 22 -9.13 25.52 19.67
CA ARG A 22 -9.87 24.78 18.65
C ARG A 22 -9.18 24.97 17.30
N ASP A 23 -9.20 23.92 16.49
CA ASP A 23 -8.89 23.91 15.05
C ASP A 23 -9.63 25.01 14.26
N PRO A 24 -9.17 25.33 13.03
CA PRO A 24 -9.89 24.76 11.89
C PRO A 24 -9.03 24.44 10.65
N LEU A 25 -9.37 23.32 10.00
CA LEU A 25 -9.23 23.13 8.55
C LEU A 25 -10.58 23.42 7.86
N SER A 26 -10.49 23.90 6.62
CA SER A 26 -11.52 23.96 5.55
C SER A 26 -12.48 25.16 5.50
N ARG A 27 -12.32 26.02 4.48
CA ARG A 27 -13.17 26.09 3.27
C ARG A 27 -12.76 27.27 2.38
N GLY A 28 -12.78 27.03 1.08
CA GLY A 28 -12.25 27.90 0.02
C GLY A 28 -12.93 29.25 -0.15
N GLY A 29 -12.14 30.20 -0.66
CA GLY A 29 -12.57 31.51 -1.14
C GLY A 29 -11.51 32.11 -2.06
N ARG A 30 -11.76 32.01 -3.37
CA ARG A 30 -11.33 32.87 -4.49
C ARG A 30 -10.18 33.86 -4.25
N TRP A 31 -9.07 33.65 -4.97
CA TRP A 31 -8.00 34.64 -5.16
C TRP A 31 -8.32 35.53 -6.37
N GLU A 32 -8.67 36.80 -6.13
CA GLU A 32 -8.44 37.90 -7.07
C GLU A 32 -8.31 39.22 -6.30
N GLY A 33 -7.36 40.07 -6.70
CA GLY A 33 -7.41 41.51 -6.44
C GLY A 33 -6.41 42.08 -5.44
N LYS A 34 -5.22 42.42 -5.96
CA LYS A 34 -4.19 43.34 -5.45
C LYS A 34 -4.63 44.28 -4.31
N GLY A 35 -4.11 44.02 -3.11
CA GLY A 35 -3.89 45.02 -2.06
C GLY A 35 -2.39 45.22 -1.91
N GLU A 36 -1.93 46.45 -2.11
CA GLU A 36 -0.54 46.88 -1.92
C GLU A 36 -0.02 46.43 -0.55
N ALA A 37 1.07 45.66 -0.55
CA ALA A 37 1.81 45.42 0.67
C ALA A 37 2.28 46.79 1.20
N PRO A 38 2.07 47.12 2.49
CA PRO A 38 2.62 48.35 3.02
C PRO A 38 4.13 48.25 2.90
N PHE A 39 4.74 49.25 2.26
CA PHE A 39 6.18 49.49 2.33
C PHE A 39 6.56 49.48 3.82
N PHE A 40 7.15 48.37 4.28
CA PHE A 40 7.87 48.37 5.54
C PHE A 40 9.04 49.33 5.34
N GLU A 41 8.89 50.57 5.80
CA GLU A 41 10.02 51.42 6.12
C GLU A 41 10.94 50.60 7.01
N GLN A 42 12.06 50.18 6.44
CA GLN A 42 13.11 49.46 7.12
C GLN A 42 13.65 50.42 8.20
N ARG A 43 13.07 50.36 9.41
CA ARG A 43 13.59 51.08 10.58
C ARG A 43 15.06 50.69 10.70
N ARG A 44 15.95 51.62 10.39
CA ARG A 44 17.40 51.42 10.50
C ARG A 44 17.75 51.32 11.97
N PHE A 45 17.68 50.11 12.52
CA PHE A 45 18.22 49.84 13.84
C PHE A 45 19.75 49.84 13.73
N SER A 46 20.36 50.98 14.08
CA SER A 46 21.80 51.02 14.34
C SER A 46 22.04 50.54 15.77
N PHE A 47 22.80 49.47 15.94
CA PHE A 47 23.12 48.89 17.24
C PHE A 47 24.58 49.17 17.61
N ASN A 48 24.85 49.25 18.92
CA ASN A 48 26.18 49.56 19.44
C ASN A 48 27.27 48.57 18.99
N TYR A 49 26.95 47.34 18.59
CA TYR A 49 27.96 46.40 18.09
C TYR A 49 28.56 46.86 16.75
N ALA A 50 27.77 47.52 15.89
CA ALA A 50 28.25 48.05 14.61
C ALA A 50 29.18 49.27 14.77
N ARG A 51 29.22 49.89 15.96
CA ARG A 51 30.19 50.95 16.30
C ARG A 51 31.57 50.37 16.67
N ARG A 52 31.66 49.08 16.97
CA ARG A 52 32.91 48.44 17.39
C ARG A 52 33.79 48.10 16.17
N SER A 53 34.61 49.05 15.75
CA SER A 53 35.60 48.86 14.67
C SER A 53 36.77 47.93 15.02
N SER A 54 36.77 47.35 16.24
CA SER A 54 37.66 46.26 16.61
C SER A 54 37.29 44.95 15.91
N MET A 55 36.03 44.78 15.51
CA MET A 55 35.54 43.66 14.71
C MET A 55 35.93 43.85 13.25
N ASP A 56 36.51 42.83 12.64
CA ASP A 56 36.94 42.87 11.24
C ASP A 56 35.74 42.98 10.29
N GLU A 57 34.57 42.46 10.67
CA GLU A 57 33.34 42.56 9.86
C GLU A 57 32.81 44.01 9.75
N MET A 58 33.16 44.88 10.71
CA MET A 58 32.69 46.28 10.77
C MET A 58 33.75 47.28 10.30
N ARG A 59 34.99 46.84 10.09
CA ARG A 59 36.12 47.67 9.67
C ARG A 59 36.41 47.46 8.19
N GLN A 60 36.74 48.54 7.48
CA GLN A 60 37.22 48.41 6.11
C GLN A 60 38.53 47.60 6.10
N PRO A 61 38.65 46.56 5.25
CA PRO A 61 39.76 45.63 5.31
C PRO A 61 41.09 46.28 4.88
N PHE A 62 42.18 45.76 5.44
CA PHE A 62 43.53 46.33 5.25
C PHE A 62 43.99 46.32 3.77
N TYR A 63 43.61 45.30 2.99
CA TYR A 63 44.04 45.18 1.59
C TYR A 63 43.62 46.37 0.70
N ILE A 64 42.69 47.22 1.15
CA ILE A 64 42.33 48.47 0.46
C ILE A 64 43.53 49.42 0.38
N HIS A 65 44.35 49.49 1.43
CA HIS A 65 45.58 50.27 1.44
C HIS A 65 46.57 49.76 0.38
N GLU A 66 46.72 48.44 0.30
CA GLU A 66 47.57 47.78 -0.69
C GLU A 66 47.07 48.00 -2.12
N LYS A 67 45.75 47.95 -2.36
CA LYS A 67 45.18 48.30 -3.66
C LYS A 67 45.42 49.75 -4.05
N ARG A 68 45.49 50.67 -3.08
CA ARG A 68 45.71 52.08 -3.34
C ARG A 68 47.17 52.41 -3.65
N TYR A 69 48.11 51.79 -2.94
CA TYR A 69 49.52 52.18 -2.99
C TYR A 69 50.46 51.11 -3.58
N GLY A 70 49.96 49.91 -3.86
CA GLY A 70 50.72 48.76 -4.35
C GLY A 70 50.79 47.65 -3.31
N LEU A 71 50.97 46.40 -3.74
CA LEU A 71 51.08 45.26 -2.85
C LEU A 71 52.37 45.33 -2.01
N PHE A 72 52.27 44.92 -0.75
CA PHE A 72 53.31 44.92 0.28
C PHE A 72 53.86 46.32 0.62
N SER A 73 53.13 47.39 0.26
CA SER A 73 53.62 48.78 0.41
C SER A 73 53.81 49.17 1.88
N ASN A 74 53.00 48.63 2.78
CA ASN A 74 53.10 48.97 4.19
C ASN A 74 54.29 48.29 4.89
N GLU A 75 54.88 47.23 4.33
CA GLU A 75 56.06 46.56 4.92
C GLU A 75 57.24 47.51 5.01
N HIS A 76 57.45 48.32 3.97
CA HIS A 76 58.45 49.38 4.00
C HIS A 76 58.15 50.44 5.08
N ASN A 77 56.87 50.80 5.25
CA ASN A 77 56.45 51.78 6.26
C ASN A 77 56.57 51.26 7.70
N VAL A 78 56.50 49.94 7.88
CA VAL A 78 56.71 49.28 9.17
C VAL A 78 58.14 49.48 9.68
N GLY A 79 59.13 49.49 8.78
CA GLY A 79 60.55 49.65 9.09
C GLY A 79 61.04 51.09 9.32
N LYS A 80 60.16 52.10 9.30
CA LYS A 80 60.56 53.51 9.51
C LYS A 80 61.02 53.78 10.96
N ALA A 81 62.11 54.51 11.10
CA ALA A 81 62.78 54.75 12.40
C ALA A 81 61.93 55.52 13.44
N ARG A 82 61.06 56.45 13.02
CA ARG A 82 60.14 57.19 13.89
C ARG A 82 58.70 56.78 13.57
N ARG A 83 58.21 55.72 14.22
CA ARG A 83 56.89 55.14 13.98
C ARG A 83 56.14 54.94 15.29
N GLY A 84 54.87 55.33 15.32
CA GLY A 84 53.97 55.11 16.46
C GLY A 84 54.10 56.12 17.61
N LEU A 85 54.82 57.24 17.42
CA LEU A 85 55.03 58.28 18.44
C LEU A 85 54.70 59.69 17.88
N PRO A 86 53.42 60.11 17.88
CA PRO A 86 52.20 59.31 18.07
C PRO A 86 51.69 58.70 16.76
N PHE A 87 52.28 59.05 15.61
CA PHE A 87 51.74 58.74 14.29
C PHE A 87 52.44 57.56 13.63
N ILE A 88 51.66 56.81 12.86
CA ILE A 88 52.17 55.88 11.85
C ILE A 88 52.10 56.56 10.48
N THR A 89 52.75 55.98 9.46
CA THR A 89 52.45 56.36 8.08
C THR A 89 50.94 56.11 7.84
N PRO A 90 50.15 57.10 7.38
CA PRO A 90 48.70 56.99 7.34
C PRO A 90 48.23 55.78 6.53
N LEU A 91 47.37 54.96 7.14
CA LEU A 91 46.73 53.84 6.46
C LEU A 91 45.41 54.29 5.83
N PHE A 92 45.41 54.38 4.50
CA PHE A 92 44.23 54.66 3.71
C PHE A 92 43.36 53.41 3.49
N THR A 93 42.24 53.31 4.21
CA THR A 93 41.29 52.19 4.11
C THR A 93 39.87 52.66 3.81
N LYS A 94 39.71 53.70 2.98
CA LYS A 94 38.39 54.15 2.51
C LYS A 94 37.81 53.10 1.55
N HIS A 95 36.53 52.73 1.68
CA HIS A 95 35.88 51.79 0.74
C HIS A 95 36.10 52.24 -0.71
N MET A 96 36.45 51.32 -1.62
CA MET A 96 36.93 51.65 -2.96
C MET A 96 35.95 52.49 -3.78
N ASN A 97 34.64 52.25 -3.64
CA ASN A 97 33.61 53.05 -4.33
C ASN A 97 33.45 54.48 -3.78
N LEU A 98 34.22 54.84 -2.75
CA LEU A 98 34.24 56.18 -2.16
C LEU A 98 35.55 56.91 -2.45
N TRP A 99 36.43 56.35 -3.29
CA TRP A 99 37.72 56.94 -3.60
C TRP A 99 37.55 58.17 -4.49
N GLU A 100 37.97 59.33 -3.95
CA GLU A 100 37.89 60.62 -4.64
C GLU A 100 38.80 60.75 -5.87
N THR A 101 39.74 59.83 -6.05
CA THR A 101 40.71 59.85 -7.16
C THR A 101 40.24 59.11 -8.41
N ASP A 102 39.28 58.19 -8.28
CA ASP A 102 38.84 57.30 -9.36
C ASP A 102 37.35 57.48 -9.66
N THR A 103 36.53 57.56 -8.61
CA THR A 103 35.08 57.72 -8.73
C THR A 103 34.66 59.16 -9.01
N ASP A 104 33.46 59.33 -9.56
CA ASP A 104 32.87 60.62 -9.91
C ASP A 104 31.41 60.73 -9.41
N ALA A 105 30.70 61.77 -9.86
CA ALA A 105 29.30 62.01 -9.48
C ALA A 105 28.33 60.91 -9.94
N SER A 106 28.70 60.08 -10.92
CA SER A 106 27.84 59.00 -11.43
C SER A 106 27.87 57.78 -10.51
N THR A 107 29.05 57.45 -9.96
CA THR A 107 29.28 56.21 -9.19
C THR A 107 29.38 56.45 -7.68
N ASN A 108 29.70 57.67 -7.23
CA ASN A 108 29.88 57.98 -5.83
C ASN A 108 28.94 59.10 -5.36
N ARG A 109 28.08 58.74 -4.40
CA ARG A 109 27.02 59.61 -3.86
C ARG A 109 27.52 60.90 -3.23
N PHE A 110 28.78 60.98 -2.80
CA PHE A 110 29.31 62.19 -2.15
C PHE A 110 29.61 63.29 -3.17
N PHE A 111 29.94 62.95 -4.42
CA PHE A 111 30.22 63.93 -5.47
C PHE A 111 28.98 64.58 -6.06
N ARG A 112 27.81 63.93 -5.99
CA ARG A 112 26.54 64.48 -6.50
C ARG A 112 25.82 65.42 -5.52
N SER A 113 26.46 65.76 -4.40
CA SER A 113 25.92 66.77 -3.48
C SER A 113 25.92 68.14 -4.16
N TYR A 114 24.76 68.80 -4.20
CA TYR A 114 24.58 70.05 -4.93
C TYR A 114 25.29 71.23 -4.26
N VAL A 115 24.99 71.48 -2.98
CA VAL A 115 25.50 72.62 -2.22
C VAL A 115 26.98 72.34 -1.86
N PHE A 116 27.90 73.18 -2.35
CA PHE A 116 29.36 73.19 -2.14
C PHE A 116 30.26 72.47 -3.17
N GLY A 117 29.75 71.58 -4.01
CA GLY A 117 30.57 70.91 -5.04
C GLY A 117 30.05 71.15 -6.45
N GLN A 118 28.85 70.63 -6.73
CA GLN A 118 28.29 70.66 -8.08
C GLN A 118 27.75 72.05 -8.47
N ARG A 119 27.34 72.87 -7.49
CA ARG A 119 26.92 74.25 -7.74
C ARG A 119 28.08 75.07 -8.29
N GLU A 120 29.23 75.04 -7.63
CA GLU A 120 30.46 75.74 -8.04
C GLU A 120 30.94 75.24 -9.40
N LEU A 121 30.92 73.92 -9.63
CA LEU A 121 31.26 73.34 -10.93
C LEU A 121 30.30 73.81 -12.04
N SER A 122 29.01 73.84 -11.76
CA SER A 122 27.99 74.26 -12.75
C SER A 122 28.05 75.77 -13.03
N GLN A 123 28.37 76.60 -12.03
CA GLN A 123 28.66 78.02 -12.22
C GLN A 123 29.92 78.23 -13.08
N LEU A 124 31.00 77.49 -12.79
CA LEU A 124 32.25 77.56 -13.54
C LEU A 124 32.06 77.15 -15.02
N LEU A 125 31.27 76.11 -15.27
CA LEU A 125 30.98 75.60 -16.62
C LEU A 125 29.83 76.35 -17.32
N GLY A 126 29.15 77.28 -16.64
CA GLY A 126 28.02 78.02 -17.19
C GLY A 126 26.81 77.15 -17.55
N ARG A 127 26.56 76.08 -16.78
CA ARG A 127 25.40 75.20 -16.97
C ARG A 127 24.17 75.74 -16.23
N PRO A 128 22.94 75.59 -16.77
CA PRO A 128 21.72 75.85 -15.99
C PRO A 128 21.61 74.84 -14.84
N HIS A 129 21.38 75.32 -13.62
CA HIS A 129 21.45 74.54 -12.37
C HIS A 129 20.38 74.96 -11.35
N GLY A 130 20.00 74.05 -10.45
CA GLY A 130 18.99 74.31 -9.40
C GLY A 130 19.06 73.28 -8.27
N PHE A 131 18.35 73.55 -7.16
CA PHE A 131 18.33 72.67 -5.98
C PHE A 131 17.68 71.30 -6.26
N GLU A 132 16.55 71.31 -6.96
CA GLU A 132 15.88 70.13 -7.49
C GLU A 132 15.94 70.25 -9.02
N ALA A 133 16.91 69.57 -9.62
CA ALA A 133 17.15 69.60 -11.06
C ALA A 133 16.96 68.21 -11.66
N ASP A 134 16.73 68.15 -12.97
CA ASP A 134 16.42 66.91 -13.68
C ASP A 134 17.58 65.91 -13.68
N ASP A 135 18.83 66.39 -13.75
CA ASP A 135 20.03 65.54 -13.72
C ASP A 135 20.68 65.49 -12.32
N SER A 136 21.34 64.35 -12.05
CA SER A 136 22.13 64.15 -10.83
C SER A 136 23.18 65.25 -10.64
N GLY A 137 23.28 65.80 -9.43
CA GLY A 137 24.20 66.90 -9.13
C GLY A 137 23.60 68.30 -9.33
N GLY A 138 22.29 68.44 -9.55
CA GLY A 138 21.62 69.75 -9.58
C GLY A 138 21.72 70.46 -10.93
N ARG A 139 21.84 69.71 -12.03
CA ARG A 139 21.99 70.22 -13.40
C ARG A 139 20.67 70.10 -14.17
N GLN A 140 20.29 71.16 -14.91
CA GLN A 140 19.05 71.22 -15.71
C GLN A 140 19.31 71.11 -17.22
N GLY A 141 20.57 71.14 -17.65
CA GLY A 141 20.92 71.13 -19.06
C GLY A 141 22.42 71.23 -19.29
N LEU A 142 22.81 71.09 -20.56
CA LEU A 142 24.18 71.25 -21.02
C LEU A 142 24.55 72.74 -21.10
N SER A 143 25.83 73.05 -20.92
CA SER A 143 26.34 74.41 -21.22
C SER A 143 26.36 74.67 -22.73
N ALA A 144 26.47 75.94 -23.13
CA ALA A 144 26.58 76.30 -24.55
C ALA A 144 27.78 75.64 -25.26
N TYR A 145 28.88 75.40 -24.54
CA TYR A 145 30.07 74.74 -25.07
C TYR A 145 29.80 73.25 -25.36
N GLU A 146 29.20 72.54 -24.40
CA GLU A 146 28.89 71.12 -24.52
C GLU A 146 27.81 70.84 -25.58
N LEU A 147 26.88 71.78 -25.79
CA LEU A 147 25.87 71.68 -26.85
C LEU A 147 26.45 71.82 -28.26
N ARG A 148 27.56 72.55 -28.40
CA ARG A 148 28.14 72.90 -29.72
C ARG A 148 29.38 72.09 -30.07
N THR A 149 29.95 71.35 -29.12
CA THR A 149 31.23 70.64 -29.29
C THR A 149 31.05 69.15 -29.06
N ASP A 150 31.37 68.33 -30.06
CA ASP A 150 31.45 66.88 -29.88
C ASP A 150 32.72 66.49 -29.11
N LEU A 151 32.55 65.86 -27.94
CA LEU A 151 33.64 65.47 -27.05
C LEU A 151 34.04 63.99 -27.19
N ARG A 152 33.36 63.19 -28.03
CA ARG A 152 33.53 61.72 -28.07
C ARG A 152 34.96 61.24 -28.35
N TYR A 153 35.75 62.00 -29.10
CA TYR A 153 37.14 61.64 -29.47
C TYR A 153 38.19 62.62 -28.90
N ARG A 154 37.78 63.55 -28.03
CA ARG A 154 38.65 64.61 -27.50
C ARG A 154 39.20 64.22 -26.12
N GLY A 155 40.49 64.43 -25.88
CA GLY A 155 41.10 64.33 -24.55
C GLY A 155 42.10 63.17 -24.40
N VAL A 156 41.69 61.93 -24.70
CA VAL A 156 42.52 60.72 -24.57
C VAL A 156 42.16 59.73 -25.69
N PRO A 157 43.12 59.02 -26.30
CA PRO A 157 42.80 57.92 -27.22
C PRO A 157 42.05 56.78 -26.51
N ARG A 158 41.24 56.01 -27.25
CA ARG A 158 40.59 54.80 -26.71
C ARG A 158 41.67 53.81 -26.26
N ALA A 159 41.60 53.35 -25.01
CA ALA A 159 42.55 52.36 -24.48
C ALA A 159 42.42 51.03 -25.24
N ALA A 160 43.53 50.50 -25.77
CA ALA A 160 43.54 49.24 -26.52
C ALA A 160 43.03 48.03 -25.69
N MET A 161 43.18 48.07 -24.36
CA MET A 161 42.61 47.05 -23.47
C MET A 161 41.08 46.90 -23.61
N THR A 162 40.38 47.92 -24.10
CA THR A 162 38.94 47.87 -24.38
C THR A 162 38.61 46.76 -25.40
N ASP A 163 39.54 46.35 -26.26
CA ASP A 163 39.33 45.28 -27.23
C ASP A 163 39.16 43.91 -26.56
N SER A 164 39.74 43.69 -25.36
CA SER A 164 39.56 42.46 -24.57
C SER A 164 38.10 42.19 -24.17
N HIS A 165 37.26 43.23 -24.16
CA HIS A 165 35.82 43.10 -23.91
C HIS A 165 35.08 42.50 -25.11
N VAL A 166 35.54 42.78 -26.33
CA VAL A 166 34.88 42.37 -27.58
C VAL A 166 35.52 41.09 -28.13
N GLU A 167 36.82 40.91 -27.92
CA GLU A 167 37.63 39.82 -28.45
C GLU A 167 38.02 38.81 -27.35
N PRO A 168 37.38 37.62 -27.29
CA PRO A 168 37.64 36.64 -26.23
C PRO A 168 39.02 35.99 -26.32
N VAL A 169 39.74 36.14 -27.44
CA VAL A 169 41.08 35.57 -27.66
C VAL A 169 42.09 36.05 -26.61
N TRP A 170 41.89 37.25 -26.06
CA TRP A 170 42.76 37.85 -25.04
C TRP A 170 42.45 37.37 -23.61
N ASN A 171 41.32 36.68 -23.41
CA ASN A 171 40.84 36.26 -22.09
C ASN A 171 41.27 34.82 -21.74
N ALA A 172 42.56 34.50 -21.91
CA ALA A 172 43.10 33.17 -21.64
C ALA A 172 43.93 33.16 -20.33
N PRO A 173 43.61 32.31 -19.34
CA PRO A 173 44.49 32.12 -18.20
C PRO A 173 45.77 31.42 -18.64
N LEU A 174 46.94 31.92 -18.20
CA LEU A 174 48.24 31.33 -18.52
C LEU A 174 48.44 29.94 -17.90
N TYR A 175 47.81 29.68 -16.76
CA TYR A 175 47.96 28.44 -16.00
C TYR A 175 46.63 27.75 -15.79
N ARG A 176 46.67 26.41 -15.76
CA ARG A 176 45.50 25.61 -15.36
C ARG A 176 45.16 25.84 -13.89
N PRO A 177 43.88 25.67 -13.49
CA PRO A 177 43.51 25.65 -12.08
C PRO A 177 44.40 24.68 -11.31
N ARG A 178 44.94 25.13 -10.17
CA ARG A 178 45.77 24.33 -9.25
C ARG A 178 47.14 23.85 -9.80
N ALA A 179 47.61 24.40 -10.92
CA ALA A 179 48.98 24.19 -11.41
C ALA A 179 50.06 24.72 -10.45
N ASN A 180 49.66 25.51 -9.44
CA ASN A 180 50.49 26.01 -8.35
C ASN A 180 50.88 24.94 -7.30
N GLY A 181 50.71 23.65 -7.60
CA GLY A 181 51.04 22.54 -6.68
C GLY A 181 49.88 22.05 -5.81
N SER A 182 48.68 22.63 -5.92
CA SER A 182 47.50 22.22 -5.14
C SER A 182 46.60 21.20 -5.86
N ALA A 183 47.13 20.50 -6.88
CA ALA A 183 46.34 19.63 -7.75
C ALA A 183 45.60 18.50 -7.00
N LEU A 184 46.17 18.02 -5.88
CA LEU A 184 45.60 16.97 -5.03
C LEU A 184 44.78 17.50 -3.84
N ALA A 185 44.47 18.80 -3.79
CA ALA A 185 43.71 19.39 -2.69
C ALA A 185 42.29 18.83 -2.53
N ASP A 186 41.72 18.25 -3.59
CA ASP A 186 40.40 17.61 -3.56
C ASP A 186 40.55 16.08 -3.52
N PRO A 187 40.34 15.43 -2.36
CA PRO A 187 40.56 14.00 -2.18
C PRO A 187 39.56 13.12 -2.93
N GLY A 188 38.41 13.66 -3.34
CA GLY A 188 37.37 12.93 -4.08
C GLY A 188 37.46 13.09 -5.60
N SER A 189 38.41 13.89 -6.09
CA SER A 189 38.53 14.17 -7.52
C SER A 189 39.02 12.96 -8.33
N PRO A 190 38.52 12.75 -9.56
CA PRO A 190 39.02 11.70 -10.46
C PRO A 190 40.52 11.82 -10.74
N PHE A 191 41.05 13.06 -10.78
CA PHE A 191 42.48 13.32 -10.95
C PHE A 191 43.29 12.78 -9.77
N THR A 192 42.85 13.01 -8.53
CA THR A 192 43.52 12.47 -7.33
C THR A 192 43.47 10.96 -7.30
N ALA A 193 42.34 10.35 -7.71
CA ALA A 193 42.22 8.90 -7.82
C ALA A 193 43.17 8.31 -8.87
N ALA A 194 43.35 8.97 -10.02
CA ALA A 194 44.28 8.55 -11.06
C ALA A 194 45.76 8.67 -10.62
N VAL A 195 46.10 9.70 -9.85
CA VAL A 195 47.46 9.92 -9.35
C VAL A 195 47.84 8.93 -8.24
N LEU A 196 46.93 8.68 -7.29
CA LEU A 196 47.22 7.83 -6.12
C LEU A 196 46.97 6.34 -6.39
N GLY A 197 46.03 5.99 -7.27
CA GLY A 197 45.59 4.61 -7.47
C GLY A 197 44.78 4.05 -6.29
N PRO A 198 44.12 2.89 -6.47
CA PRO A 198 43.16 2.36 -5.49
C PRO A 198 43.79 1.90 -4.17
N GLU A 199 45.03 1.40 -4.20
CA GLU A 199 45.70 0.88 -3.00
C GLU A 199 46.09 1.99 -2.03
N LEU A 200 46.68 3.08 -2.52
CA LEU A 200 47.04 4.22 -1.68
C LEU A 200 45.81 5.00 -1.21
N LEU A 201 44.72 5.03 -2.00
CA LEU A 201 43.43 5.54 -1.53
C LEU A 201 42.89 4.70 -0.36
N ALA A 202 42.98 3.37 -0.45
CA ALA A 202 42.57 2.50 0.64
C ALA A 202 43.40 2.77 1.91
N VAL A 203 44.73 2.92 1.79
CA VAL A 203 45.63 3.28 2.92
C VAL A 203 45.28 4.64 3.53
N ARG A 204 45.02 5.65 2.68
CA ARG A 204 44.61 6.99 3.12
C ARG A 204 43.34 6.94 3.97
N ASP A 205 42.36 6.15 3.54
CA ASP A 205 41.03 6.12 4.13
C ASP A 205 40.88 5.07 5.26
N ILE A 206 41.94 4.34 5.63
CA ILE A 206 41.92 3.35 6.74
C ILE A 206 41.37 3.97 8.02
N LYS A 207 41.79 5.20 8.35
CA LYS A 207 41.36 5.87 9.58
C LYS A 207 39.84 6.07 9.64
N THR A 208 39.22 6.43 8.51
CA THR A 208 37.76 6.61 8.43
C THR A 208 37.01 5.31 8.69
N LEU A 209 37.54 4.19 8.19
CA LEU A 209 36.97 2.87 8.42
C LEU A 209 37.16 2.45 9.89
N THR A 210 38.35 2.64 10.46
CA THR A 210 38.62 2.27 11.86
C THR A 210 37.79 3.11 12.84
N ASP A 211 37.58 4.39 12.56
CA ASP A 211 36.72 5.25 13.38
C ASP A 211 35.27 4.73 13.38
N CYS A 212 34.73 4.41 12.21
CA CYS A 212 33.38 3.84 12.08
C CYS A 212 33.27 2.46 12.76
N GLN A 213 34.30 1.62 12.64
CA GLN A 213 34.37 0.34 13.36
C GLN A 213 34.41 0.54 14.88
N ALA A 214 35.10 1.56 15.38
CA ALA A 214 35.15 1.87 16.81
C ALA A 214 33.78 2.29 17.37
N TRP A 215 33.01 3.08 16.60
CA TRP A 215 31.62 3.42 16.95
C TRP A 215 30.74 2.17 17.08
N PHE A 216 30.79 1.27 16.10
CA PHE A 216 30.04 0.01 16.15
C PHE A 216 30.51 -0.93 17.27
N ALA A 217 31.82 -1.07 17.47
CA ALA A 217 32.36 -1.91 18.54
C ALA A 217 31.92 -1.40 19.92
N ARG A 218 31.88 -0.07 20.11
CA ARG A 218 31.37 0.52 21.35
C ARG A 218 29.86 0.30 21.51
N LEU A 219 29.07 0.48 20.45
CA LEU A 219 27.63 0.23 20.46
C LEU A 219 27.33 -1.24 20.81
N GLU A 220 28.01 -2.18 20.16
CA GLU A 220 27.85 -3.62 20.39
C GLU A 220 28.19 -4.00 21.83
N HIS A 221 29.30 -3.46 22.36
CA HIS A 221 29.69 -3.68 23.75
C HIS A 221 28.60 -3.21 24.72
N LEU A 222 28.03 -2.02 24.49
CA LEU A 222 26.98 -1.46 25.34
C LEU A 222 25.68 -2.29 25.23
N ILE A 223 25.29 -2.71 24.02
CA ILE A 223 24.15 -3.59 23.80
C ILE A 223 24.32 -4.89 24.59
N ARG A 224 25.45 -5.60 24.41
CA ARG A 224 25.70 -6.87 25.11
C ARG A 224 25.67 -6.69 26.64
N ARG A 225 26.19 -5.57 27.15
CA ARG A 225 26.20 -5.28 28.60
C ARG A 225 24.80 -4.98 29.18
N HIS A 226 23.93 -4.36 28.39
CA HIS A 226 22.64 -3.83 28.86
C HIS A 226 21.40 -4.48 28.22
N TYR A 227 21.57 -5.55 27.45
CA TYR A 227 20.50 -6.20 26.68
C TYR A 227 19.29 -6.64 27.53
N ASP A 228 19.54 -7.21 28.71
CA ASP A 228 18.48 -7.65 29.63
C ASP A 228 17.76 -6.48 30.31
N ALA A 229 18.19 -5.23 30.08
CA ALA A 229 17.63 -3.97 30.59
C ALA A 229 17.59 -3.78 32.12
N VAL A 230 17.54 -4.86 32.89
CA VAL A 230 17.51 -4.94 34.35
C VAL A 230 18.54 -5.96 34.84
N GLY A 231 18.92 -5.83 36.12
CA GLY A 231 19.96 -6.64 36.75
C GLY A 231 21.16 -5.81 37.18
N ASP A 232 21.83 -6.23 38.24
CA ASP A 232 22.97 -5.52 38.81
C ASP A 232 24.27 -5.89 38.06
N LEU A 233 25.04 -4.86 37.70
CA LEU A 233 26.35 -5.01 37.05
C LEU A 233 27.48 -5.06 38.10
N ASP A 234 27.39 -4.17 39.09
CA ASP A 234 28.35 -4.02 40.18
C ASP A 234 27.57 -3.79 41.49
N ALA A 235 28.27 -3.66 42.63
CA ALA A 235 27.66 -3.50 43.95
C ALA A 235 26.62 -2.37 44.08
N PHE A 236 26.71 -1.31 43.25
CA PHE A 236 25.78 -0.17 43.27
C PHE A 236 25.29 0.26 41.89
N ARG A 237 25.74 -0.41 40.82
CA ARG A 237 25.37 -0.06 39.44
C ARG A 237 24.52 -1.17 38.85
N SER A 238 23.39 -0.79 38.28
CA SER A 238 22.50 -1.68 37.55
C SER A 238 22.57 -1.43 36.05
N ARG A 239 22.01 -2.36 35.27
CA ARG A 239 21.86 -2.21 33.83
C ARG A 239 20.82 -1.11 33.55
N GLN A 240 21.12 -0.27 32.55
CA GLN A 240 20.23 0.79 32.08
C GLN A 240 20.24 0.81 30.56
N THR A 241 19.09 0.59 29.93
CA THR A 241 18.93 0.72 28.47
C THR A 241 19.25 2.13 27.98
N ARG A 242 19.05 3.13 28.85
CA ARG A 242 19.36 4.54 28.58
C ARG A 242 20.81 4.77 28.14
N HIS A 243 21.81 4.06 28.68
CA HIS A 243 23.21 4.27 28.26
C HIS A 243 23.41 3.87 26.79
N VAL A 244 22.75 2.79 26.35
CA VAL A 244 22.76 2.36 24.95
C VAL A 244 22.08 3.40 24.07
N HIS A 245 20.88 3.84 24.47
CA HIS A 245 20.10 4.83 23.73
C HIS A 245 20.84 6.18 23.62
N ALA A 246 21.47 6.65 24.68
CA ALA A 246 22.23 7.90 24.67
C ALA A 246 23.46 7.82 23.76
N PHE A 247 24.17 6.68 23.78
CA PHE A 247 25.29 6.47 22.88
C PHE A 247 24.84 6.33 21.41
N PHE A 248 23.74 5.63 21.15
CA PHE A 248 23.16 5.50 19.82
C PHE A 248 22.76 6.87 19.25
N VAL A 249 22.09 7.71 20.04
CA VAL A 249 21.74 9.08 19.62
C VAL A 249 23.01 9.89 19.33
N ALA A 250 24.07 9.78 20.13
CA ALA A 250 25.33 10.46 19.83
C ALA A 250 25.97 9.98 18.51
N PHE A 251 25.86 8.69 18.19
CA PHE A 251 26.34 8.14 16.93
C PHE A 251 25.50 8.62 15.74
N GLU A 252 24.18 8.67 15.92
CA GLU A 252 23.26 9.18 14.91
C GLU A 252 23.39 10.70 14.70
N ASP A 253 23.58 11.48 15.76
CA ASP A 253 23.82 12.93 15.70
C ASP A 253 25.11 13.23 14.95
N ALA A 254 26.14 12.38 15.04
CA ALA A 254 27.35 12.52 14.23
C ALA A 254 27.08 12.33 12.73
N LEU A 255 26.09 11.51 12.35
CA LEU A 255 25.72 11.24 10.96
C LEU A 255 24.72 12.26 10.40
N SER A 256 23.73 12.64 11.21
CA SER A 256 22.52 13.36 10.79
C SER A 256 22.41 14.79 11.36
N GLY A 257 23.19 15.10 12.39
CA GLY A 257 23.12 16.37 13.10
C GLY A 257 23.53 17.56 12.25
N PHE A 258 22.96 18.73 12.55
CA PHE A 258 23.34 19.97 11.85
C PHE A 258 24.66 20.54 12.39
N GLU A 259 24.91 20.40 13.69
CA GLU A 259 26.10 20.92 14.38
C GLU A 259 27.36 20.09 14.05
N PHE A 260 27.22 18.76 14.05
CA PHE A 260 28.28 17.81 13.70
C PHE A 260 27.86 17.04 12.45
N GLN A 261 28.44 17.38 11.30
CA GLN A 261 28.11 16.77 10.01
C GLN A 261 29.23 15.83 9.55
N ASP A 262 29.50 14.78 10.32
CA ASP A 262 30.58 13.83 10.06
C ASP A 262 30.19 12.81 8.97
N ARG A 263 29.89 13.34 7.78
CA ARG A 263 29.42 12.57 6.61
C ARG A 263 30.39 11.49 6.14
N TYR A 264 31.66 11.56 6.54
CA TYR A 264 32.65 10.53 6.24
C TYR A 264 32.34 9.20 6.94
N LEU A 265 31.60 9.21 8.06
CA LEU A 265 31.18 7.98 8.73
C LEU A 265 30.10 7.25 7.91
N ALA A 266 29.22 7.99 7.23
CA ALA A 266 28.15 7.43 6.41
C ALA A 266 28.69 6.61 5.22
N THR A 267 29.80 7.04 4.61
CA THR A 267 30.42 6.33 3.49
C THR A 267 31.10 5.03 3.92
N ALA A 268 31.57 4.95 5.17
CA ALA A 268 32.15 3.75 5.75
C ALA A 268 31.12 2.80 6.38
N LEU A 269 29.89 3.28 6.65
CA LEU A 269 28.88 2.60 7.47
C LEU A 269 28.54 1.19 6.96
N ALA A 270 28.25 1.05 5.66
CA ALA A 270 27.89 -0.25 5.08
C ALA A 270 29.03 -1.28 5.15
N ARG A 271 30.28 -0.82 5.16
CA ARG A 271 31.47 -1.68 5.20
C ARG A 271 31.93 -1.98 6.63
N ALA A 272 31.68 -1.07 7.57
CA ALA A 272 32.05 -1.20 8.97
C ALA A 272 31.00 -1.93 9.82
N ARG A 273 29.74 -2.00 9.36
CA ARG A 273 28.61 -2.57 10.12
C ARG A 273 28.82 -4.06 10.41
N PRO A 274 28.78 -4.50 11.69
CA PRO A 274 28.77 -5.92 12.04
C PRO A 274 27.45 -6.59 11.64
N ALA A 275 27.50 -7.84 11.16
CA ALA A 275 26.32 -8.61 10.77
C ALA A 275 25.28 -8.74 11.89
N GLY A 276 25.74 -8.86 13.15
CA GLY A 276 24.86 -8.94 14.32
C GLY A 276 24.08 -7.66 14.63
N LEU A 277 24.44 -6.52 14.03
CA LEU A 277 23.82 -5.21 14.21
C LEU A 277 23.09 -4.70 12.96
N GLU A 278 22.83 -5.57 11.98
CA GLU A 278 22.04 -5.20 10.79
C GLU A 278 20.60 -4.81 11.15
N ASP A 279 20.01 -5.48 12.13
CA ASP A 279 18.68 -5.18 12.66
C ASP A 279 18.77 -4.52 14.05
N LEU A 280 19.28 -3.30 14.08
CA LEU A 280 19.56 -2.56 15.30
C LEU A 280 18.27 -2.20 16.06
N PHE A 281 17.23 -1.76 15.36
CA PHE A 281 15.95 -1.43 15.99
C PHE A 281 15.21 -2.66 16.51
N GLY A 282 15.36 -3.83 15.87
CA GLY A 282 14.91 -5.11 16.43
C GLY A 282 15.54 -5.40 17.79
N ILE A 283 16.85 -5.16 17.94
CA ILE A 283 17.55 -5.29 19.24
C ILE A 283 16.97 -4.30 20.27
N PHE A 284 16.76 -3.04 19.89
CA PHE A 284 16.20 -2.05 20.83
C PHE A 284 14.78 -2.40 21.27
N LEU A 285 13.95 -2.96 20.38
CA LEU A 285 12.62 -3.48 20.73
C LEU A 285 12.70 -4.64 21.73
N GLU A 286 13.64 -5.58 21.53
CA GLU A 286 13.88 -6.67 22.49
C GLU A 286 14.28 -6.13 23.86
N MET A 287 15.16 -5.12 23.88
CA MET A 287 15.58 -4.43 25.10
C MET A 287 14.41 -3.73 25.80
N GLU A 288 13.54 -3.03 25.08
CA GLU A 288 12.31 -2.46 25.66
C GLU A 288 11.42 -3.54 26.27
N GLY A 289 11.30 -4.70 25.62
CA GLY A 289 10.61 -5.87 26.19
C GLY A 289 11.25 -6.35 27.48
N ASN A 290 12.57 -6.26 27.62
CA ASN A 290 13.28 -6.66 28.84
C ASN A 290 13.20 -5.60 29.97
N THR A 291 12.92 -4.33 29.65
CA THR A 291 12.72 -3.28 30.68
C THR A 291 11.51 -3.55 31.57
N ILE A 292 10.53 -4.33 31.08
CA ILE A 292 9.33 -4.68 31.82
C ILE A 292 9.65 -5.80 32.80
N ALA A 293 10.07 -5.41 34.00
CA ALA A 293 10.33 -6.31 35.12
C ALA A 293 9.75 -5.73 36.42
N GLU A 294 8.84 -6.48 37.07
CA GLU A 294 8.05 -5.99 38.20
C GLU A 294 8.89 -5.70 39.46
N GLY A 295 10.07 -6.33 39.60
CA GLY A 295 11.01 -6.08 40.69
C GLY A 295 11.82 -4.78 40.57
N TYR A 296 11.71 -4.07 39.43
CA TYR A 296 12.49 -2.87 39.13
C TYR A 296 11.58 -1.67 38.83
N CYS A 297 12.08 -0.47 39.07
CA CYS A 297 11.37 0.78 38.81
C CYS A 297 11.20 1.03 37.30
N PRO A 298 9.98 1.29 36.79
CA PRO A 298 9.70 1.44 35.35
C PRO A 298 10.39 2.63 34.69
N ARG A 299 10.83 3.61 35.49
CA ARG A 299 11.43 4.85 34.98
C ARG A 299 12.94 4.76 34.83
N CYS A 300 13.61 4.08 35.74
CA CYS A 300 15.07 4.11 35.87
C CYS A 300 15.66 2.73 36.10
N SER A 301 14.90 1.65 35.89
CA SER A 301 15.34 0.25 35.97
C SER A 301 16.13 -0.15 37.22
N LEU A 302 16.02 0.60 38.32
CA LEU A 302 16.68 0.29 39.59
C LEU A 302 15.78 -0.60 40.46
N PRO A 303 16.36 -1.55 41.21
CA PRO A 303 15.60 -2.52 42.01
C PRO A 303 14.87 -1.86 43.18
N TYR A 304 13.57 -2.16 43.35
CA TYR A 304 12.80 -1.61 44.48
C TYR A 304 13.30 -2.06 45.85
N ALA A 305 13.93 -3.24 45.92
CA ALA A 305 14.37 -3.84 47.18
C ALA A 305 15.57 -3.12 47.80
N THR A 306 16.50 -2.63 46.98
CA THR A 306 17.79 -2.08 47.45
C THR A 306 17.94 -0.58 47.20
N THR A 307 17.06 0.05 46.43
CA THR A 307 17.12 1.49 46.11
C THR A 307 15.84 2.23 46.51
N ARG A 308 15.99 3.50 46.91
CA ARG A 308 14.87 4.34 47.39
C ARG A 308 14.45 5.40 46.38
N TYR A 309 15.40 5.88 45.58
CA TYR A 309 15.18 6.99 44.66
C TYR A 309 15.63 6.67 43.22
N CYS A 310 14.96 7.29 42.26
CA CYS A 310 15.37 7.18 40.86
C CYS A 310 16.74 7.82 40.64
N GLY A 311 17.67 7.03 40.08
CA GLY A 311 19.03 7.45 39.77
C GLY A 311 20.04 7.26 40.90
N GLU A 312 19.67 6.62 42.00
CA GLU A 312 20.61 6.31 43.08
C GLU A 312 21.72 5.37 42.57
N GLY A 313 22.98 5.77 42.73
CA GLY A 313 24.15 4.98 42.27
C GLY A 313 24.45 5.03 40.76
N ASP A 314 23.64 5.72 39.95
CA ASP A 314 23.85 5.87 38.50
C ASP A 314 24.54 7.20 38.15
N PRO A 315 25.75 7.19 37.57
CA PRO A 315 26.51 8.40 37.25
C PRO A 315 25.88 9.26 36.14
N GLU A 316 25.12 8.67 35.21
CA GLU A 316 24.57 9.39 34.05
C GLU A 316 23.06 9.62 34.17
N THR A 317 22.54 9.48 35.39
CA THR A 317 21.11 9.56 35.63
C THR A 317 20.56 10.96 35.32
N PRO A 318 19.45 11.07 34.56
CA PRO A 318 18.79 12.36 34.34
C PRO A 318 17.97 12.80 35.55
N PHE A 319 17.65 11.86 36.43
CA PHE A 319 16.66 12.03 37.49
C PHE A 319 17.24 12.70 38.74
N ARG A 320 18.57 12.84 38.81
CA ARG A 320 19.28 13.57 39.85
C ARG A 320 20.24 14.59 39.22
N ARG A 321 19.83 15.87 39.20
CA ARG A 321 20.68 17.00 38.77
C ARG A 321 21.41 17.63 39.94
N HIS A 322 22.56 18.29 39.73
CA HIS A 322 23.47 18.80 40.79
C HIS A 322 22.79 19.32 42.09
N ARG A 323 21.93 20.36 42.00
CA ARG A 323 21.16 20.90 43.15
C ARG A 323 19.69 20.47 43.20
N GLY A 324 19.31 19.51 42.35
CA GLY A 324 17.96 18.94 42.31
C GLY A 324 17.68 18.03 43.50
N ARG A 325 16.38 17.78 43.77
CA ARG A 325 15.91 16.86 44.80
C ARG A 325 15.82 15.44 44.26
N TRP A 326 15.86 14.46 45.16
CA TRP A 326 15.62 13.07 44.84
C TRP A 326 14.14 12.81 44.57
N ALA A 327 13.84 12.00 43.55
CA ALA A 327 12.49 11.57 43.23
C ALA A 327 12.30 10.10 43.64
N PRO A 328 11.23 9.74 44.36
CA PRO A 328 10.96 8.35 44.74
C PRO A 328 10.65 7.49 43.51
N HIS A 329 10.80 6.17 43.67
CA HIS A 329 10.45 5.23 42.60
C HIS A 329 8.94 5.23 42.30
N PRO A 330 8.51 5.50 41.06
CA PRO A 330 7.15 5.19 40.62
C PRO A 330 6.92 3.67 40.64
N ARG A 331 5.68 3.24 40.83
CA ARG A 331 5.30 1.82 40.74
C ARG A 331 4.78 1.48 39.34
N TRP A 332 4.87 0.20 38.98
CA TRP A 332 4.20 -0.31 37.79
C TRP A 332 2.68 -0.14 37.91
N GLY A 333 2.06 0.16 36.78
CA GLY A 333 0.65 0.42 36.63
C GLY A 333 0.35 0.74 35.17
N GLU A 334 -0.92 0.99 34.87
CA GLU A 334 -1.35 1.21 33.49
C GLU A 334 -0.53 2.29 32.78
N GLU A 335 -0.26 3.42 33.44
CA GLU A 335 0.54 4.52 32.90
C GLU A 335 1.89 4.04 32.36
N TRP A 336 2.70 3.37 33.19
CA TRP A 336 4.05 2.98 32.81
C TRP A 336 4.09 1.82 31.81
N TYR A 337 3.11 0.91 31.85
CA TYR A 337 2.95 -0.06 30.77
C TYR A 337 2.63 0.62 29.43
N ALA A 338 1.81 1.68 29.42
CA ALA A 338 1.57 2.46 28.19
C ALA A 338 2.82 3.21 27.72
N VAL A 339 3.64 3.74 28.64
CA VAL A 339 4.87 4.45 28.29
C VAL A 339 5.85 3.53 27.55
N VAL A 340 6.09 2.32 28.06
CA VAL A 340 6.99 1.35 27.39
C VAL A 340 6.46 0.96 26.03
N VAL A 341 5.15 0.69 25.94
CA VAL A 341 4.46 0.38 24.67
C VAL A 341 4.65 1.49 23.64
N ARG A 342 4.46 2.76 24.02
CA ARG A 342 4.64 3.89 23.11
C ARG A 342 6.10 4.10 22.69
N ARG A 343 7.07 3.77 23.55
CA ARG A 343 8.48 3.77 23.16
C ARG A 343 8.77 2.69 22.12
N ALA A 344 8.22 1.49 22.32
CA ALA A 344 8.35 0.40 21.37
C ALA A 344 7.67 0.73 20.03
N GLU A 345 6.48 1.35 20.03
CA GLU A 345 5.83 1.85 18.81
C GLU A 345 6.70 2.90 18.09
N ALA A 346 7.30 3.85 18.81
CA ALA A 346 8.19 4.83 18.20
C ALA A 346 9.47 4.20 17.62
N LEU A 347 10.01 3.17 18.27
CA LEU A 347 11.16 2.41 17.72
C LEU A 347 10.77 1.57 16.51
N TRP A 348 9.54 1.04 16.49
CA TRP A 348 8.99 0.32 15.35
C TRP A 348 8.89 1.22 14.12
N ASP A 349 8.29 2.40 14.25
CA ASP A 349 8.17 3.34 13.12
C ASP A 349 9.57 3.77 12.62
N ARG A 350 10.44 4.13 13.57
CA ARG A 350 11.82 4.53 13.27
C ARG A 350 12.65 3.43 12.58
N ALA A 351 12.33 2.16 12.81
CA ALA A 351 13.02 1.03 12.20
C ALA A 351 12.99 1.07 10.66
N THR A 352 11.97 1.71 10.07
CA THR A 352 11.86 1.88 8.62
C THR A 352 12.05 3.32 8.14
N GLU A 353 11.93 4.30 9.03
CA GLU A 353 12.13 5.72 8.70
C GLU A 353 13.60 6.15 8.71
N ASP A 354 14.44 5.51 9.54
CA ASP A 354 15.85 5.90 9.71
C ASP A 354 16.69 5.57 8.46
N PRO A 355 17.33 6.57 7.82
CA PRO A 355 18.04 6.36 6.56
C PRO A 355 19.39 5.65 6.73
N PHE A 356 19.94 5.60 7.95
CA PHE A 356 21.25 5.04 8.22
C PHE A 356 21.14 3.64 8.80
N PHE A 357 20.33 3.46 9.84
CA PHE A 357 20.22 2.21 10.60
C PHE A 357 18.92 1.44 10.36
N GLY A 358 17.97 2.04 9.64
CA GLY A 358 16.69 1.41 9.33
C GLY A 358 16.81 0.30 8.28
N THR A 359 15.83 -0.62 8.32
CA THR A 359 15.63 -1.66 7.32
C THR A 359 14.59 -1.20 6.28
N PRO A 360 14.68 -1.62 5.01
CA PRO A 360 13.74 -1.19 3.98
C PRO A 360 12.31 -1.71 4.23
N HIS A 361 12.19 -2.88 4.86
CA HIS A 361 10.95 -3.52 5.30
C HIS A 361 11.13 -3.98 6.75
N HIS A 362 10.03 -4.17 7.47
CA HIS A 362 10.11 -4.71 8.82
C HIS A 362 10.61 -6.16 8.80
N THR A 363 11.46 -6.51 9.76
CA THR A 363 12.00 -7.86 9.89
C THR A 363 11.09 -8.72 10.78
N GLN A 364 11.16 -10.05 10.64
CA GLN A 364 10.51 -11.00 11.55
C GLN A 364 10.88 -10.72 13.02
N ARG A 365 12.15 -10.39 13.27
CA ARG A 365 12.70 -10.10 14.59
C ARG A 365 12.03 -8.86 15.21
N GLN A 366 11.90 -7.77 14.46
CA GLN A 366 11.19 -6.57 14.93
C GLN A 366 9.74 -6.91 15.30
N ALA A 367 9.06 -7.71 14.47
CA ALA A 367 7.65 -8.05 14.68
C ALA A 367 7.45 -8.90 15.94
N GLU A 368 8.29 -9.91 16.14
CA GLU A 368 8.28 -10.75 17.35
C GLU A 368 8.66 -9.94 18.60
N ALA A 369 9.64 -9.04 18.50
CA ALA A 369 10.08 -8.20 19.60
C ALA A 369 9.00 -7.22 20.05
N LEU A 370 8.36 -6.50 19.13
CA LEU A 370 7.26 -5.60 19.44
C LEU A 370 6.06 -6.36 20.02
N PHE A 371 5.74 -7.52 19.45
CA PHE A 371 4.70 -8.39 19.99
C PHE A 371 4.99 -8.81 21.44
N ARG A 372 6.23 -9.21 21.74
CA ARG A 372 6.67 -9.56 23.09
C ARG A 372 6.54 -8.39 24.08
N VAL A 373 6.76 -7.15 23.63
CA VAL A 373 6.49 -5.96 24.45
C VAL A 373 5.01 -5.87 24.80
N TYR A 374 4.09 -6.06 23.85
CA TYR A 374 2.65 -6.02 24.13
C TYR A 374 2.21 -7.12 25.11
N VAL A 375 2.75 -8.33 24.97
CA VAL A 375 2.50 -9.45 25.89
C VAL A 375 2.96 -9.11 27.30
N LYS A 376 4.23 -8.69 27.47
CA LYS A 376 4.78 -8.34 28.79
C LYS A 376 4.10 -7.11 29.41
N ALA A 377 3.68 -6.14 28.60
CA ALA A 377 2.94 -4.97 29.05
C ALA A 377 1.45 -5.24 29.32
N ARG A 378 0.99 -6.49 29.11
CA ARG A 378 -0.40 -6.94 29.29
C ARG A 378 -1.40 -6.10 28.47
N ARG A 379 -1.01 -5.65 27.27
CA ARG A 379 -1.84 -4.79 26.39
C ARG A 379 -2.64 -5.59 25.37
N ARG A 380 -3.79 -6.09 25.82
CA ARG A 380 -4.71 -6.93 25.03
C ARG A 380 -5.06 -6.35 23.66
N ALA A 381 -5.65 -5.16 23.62
CA ALA A 381 -6.16 -4.56 22.38
C ALA A 381 -5.04 -4.33 21.34
N LYS A 382 -3.92 -3.77 21.79
CA LYS A 382 -2.75 -3.52 20.94
C LYS A 382 -2.17 -4.79 20.33
N ALA A 383 -2.10 -5.88 21.09
CA ALA A 383 -1.62 -7.16 20.58
C ALA A 383 -2.56 -7.73 19.49
N VAL A 384 -3.88 -7.67 19.70
CA VAL A 384 -4.88 -8.13 18.72
C VAL A 384 -4.84 -7.28 17.46
N ASP A 385 -4.82 -5.96 17.61
CA ASP A 385 -4.77 -5.02 16.48
C ASP A 385 -3.47 -5.20 15.69
N PHE A 386 -2.35 -5.38 16.38
CA PHE A 386 -1.05 -5.61 15.75
C PHE A 386 -1.01 -6.92 14.95
N VAL A 387 -1.45 -8.05 15.52
CA VAL A 387 -1.48 -9.33 14.79
C VAL A 387 -2.41 -9.25 13.57
N ASN A 388 -3.54 -8.53 13.70
CA ASN A 388 -4.46 -8.29 12.60
C ASN A 388 -3.86 -7.40 11.51
N ALA A 389 -3.08 -6.37 11.89
CA ALA A 389 -2.37 -5.51 10.96
C ALA A 389 -1.21 -6.27 10.28
N LEU A 390 -0.47 -7.09 11.03
CA LEU A 390 0.67 -7.88 10.55
C LEU A 390 0.25 -8.86 9.46
N ARG A 391 -0.83 -9.62 9.67
CA ARG A 391 -1.35 -10.55 8.64
C ARG A 391 -1.91 -9.85 7.39
N GLY A 392 -2.18 -8.54 7.49
CA GLY A 392 -2.59 -7.70 6.36
C GLY A 392 -1.44 -6.92 5.74
N SER A 393 -0.22 -7.04 6.27
CA SER A 393 0.94 -6.26 5.82
C SER A 393 1.51 -6.81 4.51
N LYS A 394 2.28 -5.97 3.81
CA LYS A 394 2.96 -6.35 2.57
C LYS A 394 3.95 -7.49 2.80
N GLU A 395 4.71 -7.40 3.88
CA GLU A 395 5.75 -8.36 4.28
C GLU A 395 5.17 -9.74 4.56
N PHE A 396 3.98 -9.82 5.17
CA PHE A 396 3.27 -11.08 5.38
C PHE A 396 2.77 -11.69 4.07
N LEU A 397 2.21 -10.88 3.17
CA LEU A 397 1.74 -11.33 1.85
C LEU A 397 2.88 -11.82 0.95
N LEU A 398 4.09 -11.25 1.12
CA LEU A 398 5.31 -11.70 0.45
C LEU A 398 5.96 -12.92 1.13
N GLY A 399 5.55 -13.26 2.35
CA GLY A 399 6.09 -14.37 3.13
C GLY A 399 7.41 -14.07 3.86
N GLU A 400 7.83 -12.80 3.91
CA GLU A 400 9.02 -12.32 4.63
C GLU A 400 8.80 -12.33 6.15
N ILE A 401 7.56 -12.03 6.57
CA ILE A 401 7.09 -12.16 7.95
C ILE A 401 6.07 -13.31 8.02
N GLN A 402 6.17 -14.12 9.05
CA GLN A 402 5.24 -15.22 9.31
C GLN A 402 4.75 -15.18 10.75
N LEU A 403 3.50 -15.59 10.98
CA LEU A 403 2.99 -15.78 12.33
C LEU A 403 3.62 -17.05 12.91
N SER A 404 4.69 -16.87 13.67
CA SER A 404 5.38 -17.96 14.36
C SER A 404 4.53 -18.50 15.51
N ARG A 405 4.81 -19.75 15.93
CA ARG A 405 4.16 -20.34 17.10
C ARG A 405 4.36 -19.49 18.37
N VAL A 406 5.51 -18.84 18.50
CA VAL A 406 5.81 -17.96 19.64
C VAL A 406 4.84 -16.77 19.69
N ILE A 407 4.51 -16.17 18.54
CA ILE A 407 3.51 -15.09 18.48
C ILE A 407 2.12 -15.64 18.83
N GLN A 408 1.75 -16.78 18.26
CA GLN A 408 0.42 -17.36 18.48
C GLN A 408 0.21 -17.77 19.95
N ASP A 409 1.14 -18.54 20.52
CA ASP A 409 1.10 -19.00 21.91
C ASP A 409 1.14 -17.79 22.87
N GLY A 410 2.00 -16.80 22.61
CA GLY A 410 2.05 -15.58 23.41
C GLY A 410 0.79 -14.72 23.31
N LEU A 411 0.10 -14.73 22.17
CA LEU A 411 -1.19 -14.05 22.00
C LEU A 411 -2.25 -14.77 22.81
N ASP A 412 -2.26 -16.10 22.71
CA ASP A 412 -3.22 -16.93 23.41
C ASP A 412 -3.08 -16.79 24.94
N ASP A 413 -1.85 -16.85 25.45
CA ASP A 413 -1.53 -16.61 26.86
C ASP A 413 -1.97 -15.21 27.31
N LEU A 414 -1.68 -14.18 26.51
CA LEU A 414 -2.09 -12.81 26.82
C LEU A 414 -3.63 -12.66 26.86
N LEU A 415 -4.33 -13.25 25.89
CA LEU A 415 -5.79 -13.19 25.80
C LEU A 415 -6.47 -13.97 26.92
N ASP A 416 -5.83 -15.02 27.43
CA ASP A 416 -6.36 -15.82 28.53
C ASP A 416 -6.14 -15.11 29.88
N HIS A 417 -4.97 -14.51 30.08
CA HIS A 417 -4.54 -13.91 31.36
C HIS A 417 -4.77 -12.39 31.50
N THR A 418 -5.52 -11.78 30.57
CA THR A 418 -5.98 -10.38 30.70
C THR A 418 -7.49 -10.27 30.75
N PRO A 419 -8.05 -9.24 31.42
CA PRO A 419 -9.50 -9.05 31.45
C PRO A 419 -10.05 -8.73 30.05
N HIS A 420 -11.21 -9.32 29.71
CA HIS A 420 -11.97 -9.00 28.51
C HIS A 420 -13.09 -8.00 28.85
N PRO A 421 -13.42 -7.04 27.97
CA PRO A 421 -14.40 -5.99 28.27
C PRO A 421 -15.81 -6.49 28.58
N HIS A 422 -16.22 -7.62 27.98
CA HIS A 422 -17.62 -8.10 28.07
C HIS A 422 -17.78 -9.47 28.73
N LEU A 423 -16.69 -10.21 28.91
CA LEU A 423 -16.72 -11.61 29.35
C LEU A 423 -15.67 -11.84 30.42
N LEU A 424 -15.91 -12.80 31.30
CA LEU A 424 -14.89 -13.27 32.23
C LEU A 424 -13.87 -14.16 31.50
N THR A 425 -12.58 -13.97 31.79
CA THR A 425 -11.44 -14.72 31.21
C THR A 425 -10.76 -15.59 32.26
N ASN A 426 -9.76 -16.37 31.86
CA ASN A 426 -8.96 -17.20 32.78
C ASN A 426 -8.18 -16.36 33.81
N ALA A 427 -8.00 -15.06 33.54
CA ALA A 427 -7.45 -14.10 34.50
C ALA A 427 -8.36 -13.85 35.73
N PHE A 428 -9.67 -14.10 35.59
CA PHE A 428 -10.64 -13.80 36.63
C PHE A 428 -10.62 -14.88 37.71
N ARG A 429 -10.46 -14.43 38.97
CA ARG A 429 -10.55 -15.28 40.16
C ARG A 429 -11.78 -14.90 40.96
N VAL A 430 -12.60 -15.89 41.30
CA VAL A 430 -13.81 -15.68 42.10
C VAL A 430 -13.42 -15.24 43.51
N ASP A 431 -13.99 -14.11 43.95
CA ASP A 431 -13.86 -13.62 45.32
C ASP A 431 -15.08 -14.05 46.15
N HIS A 432 -14.83 -14.82 47.21
CA HIS A 432 -15.84 -15.24 48.18
C HIS A 432 -16.61 -14.07 48.81
N ARG A 433 -15.99 -12.88 48.92
CA ARG A 433 -16.64 -11.68 49.44
C ARG A 433 -17.64 -11.05 48.46
N ALA A 434 -17.56 -11.40 47.17
CA ALA A 434 -18.50 -10.90 46.16
C ALA A 434 -19.93 -11.41 46.38
N ALA A 435 -20.11 -12.50 47.13
CA ALA A 435 -21.41 -13.08 47.47
C ALA A 435 -22.37 -12.09 48.15
N VAL A 436 -21.85 -11.04 48.80
CA VAL A 436 -22.67 -9.95 49.37
C VAL A 436 -23.50 -9.25 48.29
N TYR A 437 -23.02 -9.22 47.05
CA TYR A 437 -23.69 -8.60 45.91
C TYR A 437 -24.26 -9.63 44.94
N THR A 438 -23.56 -10.75 44.73
CA THR A 438 -23.94 -11.77 43.73
C THR A 438 -24.92 -12.80 44.28
N GLY A 439 -25.09 -12.90 45.60
CA GLY A 439 -25.95 -13.88 46.27
C GLY A 439 -25.38 -15.30 46.35
N GLU A 440 -24.31 -15.60 45.60
CA GLU A 440 -23.66 -16.92 45.57
C GLU A 440 -22.13 -16.80 45.71
N THR A 441 -21.53 -17.72 46.46
CA THR A 441 -20.08 -17.75 46.76
C THR A 441 -19.26 -18.59 45.79
N ASN A 442 -19.88 -19.58 45.14
CA ASN A 442 -19.18 -20.66 44.44
C ASN A 442 -19.30 -20.60 42.91
N THR A 443 -20.06 -19.66 42.37
CA THR A 443 -20.34 -19.53 40.93
C THR A 443 -19.66 -18.28 40.37
N ALA A 444 -19.42 -18.27 39.06
CA ALA A 444 -18.94 -17.07 38.38
C ALA A 444 -20.05 -16.00 38.38
N PRO A 445 -19.74 -14.72 38.60
CA PRO A 445 -20.74 -13.65 38.74
C PRO A 445 -21.44 -13.24 37.42
N GLN A 446 -21.19 -13.96 36.32
CA GLN A 446 -21.78 -13.72 35.01
C GLN A 446 -22.29 -15.04 34.43
N SER A 447 -23.54 -15.06 33.97
CA SER A 447 -24.12 -16.20 33.27
C SER A 447 -24.04 -16.02 31.74
N PRO A 448 -23.35 -16.91 31.00
CA PRO A 448 -23.28 -16.85 29.54
C PRO A 448 -24.65 -16.87 28.84
N LEU A 449 -25.60 -17.62 29.40
CA LEU A 449 -26.98 -17.70 28.91
C LEU A 449 -27.70 -16.36 29.03
N GLN A 450 -27.53 -15.68 30.17
CA GLN A 450 -28.14 -14.36 30.37
C GLN A 450 -27.54 -13.33 29.41
N VAL A 451 -26.21 -13.33 29.24
CA VAL A 451 -25.53 -12.47 28.26
C VAL A 451 -26.10 -12.69 26.86
N ARG A 452 -26.30 -13.95 26.45
CA ARG A 452 -26.91 -14.28 25.15
C ARG A 452 -28.33 -13.74 25.00
N LEU A 453 -29.16 -13.83 26.04
CA LEU A 453 -30.52 -13.29 26.05
C LEU A 453 -30.51 -11.76 25.92
N ASP A 454 -29.64 -11.10 26.69
CA ASP A 454 -29.48 -9.65 26.66
C ASP A 454 -28.99 -9.16 25.28
N LEU A 455 -28.12 -9.92 24.61
CA LEU A 455 -27.70 -9.62 23.24
C LEU A 455 -28.87 -9.67 22.25
N GLU A 456 -29.79 -10.64 22.38
CA GLU A 456 -30.97 -10.70 21.50
C GLU A 456 -31.91 -9.53 21.75
N ILE A 457 -32.14 -9.18 23.02
CA ILE A 457 -32.93 -8.01 23.39
C ILE A 457 -32.30 -6.74 22.81
N ASN A 458 -30.97 -6.60 22.91
CA ASN A 458 -30.24 -5.45 22.38
C ASN A 458 -30.28 -5.39 20.85
N LYS A 459 -30.31 -6.53 20.14
CA LYS A 459 -30.52 -6.60 18.69
C LYS A 459 -31.89 -6.04 18.29
N TYR A 460 -32.96 -6.43 18.98
CA TYR A 460 -34.30 -5.88 18.73
C TYR A 460 -34.39 -4.38 19.11
N ARG A 461 -33.79 -3.97 20.23
CA ARG A 461 -33.71 -2.55 20.61
C ARG A 461 -32.95 -1.72 19.58
N ARG A 462 -31.87 -2.27 19.02
CA ARG A 462 -31.10 -1.64 17.95
C ARG A 462 -31.97 -1.46 16.71
N GLN A 463 -32.67 -2.50 16.29
CA GLN A 463 -33.57 -2.43 15.14
C GLN A 463 -34.70 -1.39 15.35
N GLN A 464 -35.29 -1.36 16.55
CA GLN A 464 -36.27 -0.33 16.89
C GLN A 464 -35.69 1.09 16.81
N LYS A 465 -34.41 1.26 17.18
CA LYS A 465 -33.71 2.55 17.16
C LYS A 465 -33.30 2.97 15.74
N GLU A 466 -32.85 2.05 14.91
CA GLU A 466 -32.35 2.31 13.55
C GLU A 466 -33.49 2.41 12.53
N GLU A 467 -34.44 1.49 12.55
CA GLU A 467 -35.55 1.43 11.58
C GLU A 467 -36.89 1.96 12.13
N GLY A 468 -37.00 2.27 13.43
CA GLY A 468 -38.22 2.79 14.04
C GLY A 468 -39.33 1.76 14.25
N VAL A 469 -39.18 0.55 13.72
CA VAL A 469 -40.13 -0.57 13.82
C VAL A 469 -39.37 -1.89 13.88
N VAL A 470 -39.86 -2.83 14.69
CA VAL A 470 -39.34 -4.20 14.79
C VAL A 470 -40.26 -5.18 14.09
N ARG A 471 -39.68 -6.11 13.32
CA ARG A 471 -40.43 -7.26 12.79
C ARG A 471 -40.62 -8.28 13.90
N VAL A 472 -41.87 -8.66 14.18
CA VAL A 472 -42.20 -9.70 15.15
C VAL A 472 -41.62 -11.04 14.67
N PRO A 473 -40.87 -11.78 15.52
CA PRO A 473 -40.32 -13.07 15.12
C PRO A 473 -41.43 -14.10 14.81
N PRO A 474 -41.22 -15.02 13.86
CA PRO A 474 -42.17 -16.10 13.57
C PRO A 474 -42.45 -16.97 14.81
N ALA A 475 -43.65 -17.54 14.92
CA ALA A 475 -44.04 -18.35 16.08
C ALA A 475 -43.18 -19.62 16.30
N LEU A 476 -42.58 -20.15 15.22
CA LEU A 476 -41.68 -21.30 15.28
C LEU A 476 -40.24 -20.93 15.66
N TRP A 477 -39.91 -19.64 15.71
CA TRP A 477 -38.59 -19.17 16.08
C TRP A 477 -38.32 -19.40 17.56
N ARG A 478 -37.20 -20.05 17.87
CA ARG A 478 -36.73 -20.26 19.23
C ARG A 478 -35.26 -19.93 19.30
N LEU A 479 -34.86 -19.31 20.40
CA LEU A 479 -33.45 -19.05 20.65
C LEU A 479 -32.71 -20.38 20.85
N ASP A 480 -31.71 -20.65 20.02
CA ASP A 480 -30.89 -21.85 20.19
C ASP A 480 -29.86 -21.64 21.30
N THR A 481 -30.10 -22.25 22.45
CA THR A 481 -29.21 -22.18 23.62
C THR A 481 -28.34 -23.42 23.80
N ARG A 482 -28.41 -24.39 22.88
CA ARG A 482 -27.75 -25.70 23.04
C ARG A 482 -26.23 -25.62 22.99
N ALA A 483 -25.69 -24.68 22.21
CA ALA A 483 -24.25 -24.46 22.07
C ALA A 483 -23.64 -23.73 23.28
N ILE A 484 -24.44 -23.17 24.19
CA ILE A 484 -23.95 -22.37 25.31
C ILE A 484 -23.49 -23.29 26.44
N VAL A 485 -22.25 -23.13 26.86
CA VAL A 485 -21.68 -23.81 28.03
C VAL A 485 -21.49 -22.83 29.20
N PRO A 486 -21.72 -23.26 30.46
CA PRO A 486 -21.44 -22.42 31.62
C PRO A 486 -19.94 -22.32 31.90
N TYR A 487 -19.56 -21.32 32.71
CA TYR A 487 -18.20 -21.19 33.22
C TYR A 487 -17.83 -22.37 34.13
N LYS A 488 -16.67 -22.99 33.86
CA LYS A 488 -16.03 -23.99 34.70
C LYS A 488 -14.96 -23.32 35.56
N LEU A 489 -14.90 -23.71 36.84
CA LEU A 489 -13.92 -23.22 37.81
C LEU A 489 -12.95 -24.33 38.19
N ASP A 490 -11.67 -23.99 38.31
CA ASP A 490 -10.65 -24.89 38.85
C ASP A 490 -10.65 -24.89 40.40
N ALA A 491 -9.73 -25.69 40.98
CA ALA A 491 -9.53 -25.74 42.42
C ALA A 491 -9.06 -24.38 43.02
N ASN A 492 -8.40 -23.54 42.22
CA ASN A 492 -7.94 -22.20 42.61
C ASN A 492 -9.04 -21.12 42.48
N LYS A 493 -10.25 -21.52 42.09
CA LYS A 493 -11.40 -20.65 41.82
C LYS A 493 -11.17 -19.67 40.65
N GLN A 494 -10.38 -20.09 39.68
CA GLN A 494 -10.17 -19.41 38.40
C GLN A 494 -11.00 -20.05 37.30
N ILE A 495 -11.37 -19.27 36.30
CA ILE A 495 -12.09 -19.77 35.12
C ILE A 495 -11.10 -20.51 34.21
N THR A 496 -11.53 -21.65 33.65
CA THR A 496 -10.66 -22.47 32.77
C THR A 496 -11.10 -22.48 31.31
N ASN A 497 -12.39 -22.35 31.04
CA ASN A 497 -12.97 -22.57 29.71
C ASN A 497 -13.56 -21.31 29.07
N TRP A 498 -12.94 -20.15 29.25
CA TRP A 498 -13.49 -18.88 28.73
C TRP A 498 -13.67 -18.86 27.21
N ARG A 499 -12.80 -19.56 26.46
CA ARG A 499 -12.88 -19.68 24.99
C ARG A 499 -14.09 -20.51 24.57
N GLU A 500 -14.33 -21.66 25.21
CA GLU A 500 -15.53 -22.49 24.96
C GLU A 500 -16.80 -21.68 25.22
N VAL A 501 -16.81 -20.89 26.29
CA VAL A 501 -17.95 -20.01 26.62
C VAL A 501 -18.17 -18.96 25.53
N LYS A 502 -17.10 -18.30 25.08
CA LYS A 502 -17.17 -17.29 24.02
C LYS A 502 -17.65 -17.92 22.70
N GLU A 503 -17.06 -19.02 22.28
CA GLU A 503 -17.43 -19.76 21.06
C GLU A 503 -18.88 -20.24 21.12
N GLY A 504 -19.34 -20.73 22.28
CA GLY A 504 -20.73 -21.13 22.50
C GLY A 504 -21.71 -19.97 22.37
N ILE A 505 -21.38 -18.79 22.90
CA ILE A 505 -22.20 -17.56 22.74
C ILE A 505 -22.25 -17.14 21.27
N GLU A 506 -21.10 -17.09 20.59
CA GLU A 506 -21.00 -16.69 19.18
C GLU A 506 -21.77 -17.65 18.27
N THR A 507 -21.59 -18.96 18.45
CA THR A 507 -22.28 -20.01 17.68
C THR A 507 -23.79 -19.97 17.89
N SER A 508 -24.24 -19.83 19.15
CA SER A 508 -25.66 -19.64 19.49
C SER A 508 -26.25 -18.34 18.94
N PHE A 509 -25.46 -17.28 18.83
CA PHE A 509 -25.91 -15.99 18.30
C PHE A 509 -26.06 -15.99 16.78
N LEU A 510 -25.13 -16.66 16.08
CA LEU A 510 -25.15 -16.78 14.62
C LEU A 510 -26.20 -17.79 14.12
N ALA A 511 -26.61 -18.74 14.97
CA ALA A 511 -27.69 -19.67 14.65
C ALA A 511 -29.03 -18.93 14.45
N THR A 512 -29.76 -19.27 13.38
CA THR A 512 -31.02 -18.59 13.02
C THR A 512 -32.15 -18.85 14.01
N GLY A 513 -32.17 -20.03 14.64
CA GLY A 513 -33.23 -20.45 15.58
C GLY A 513 -34.54 -20.90 14.90
N LEU A 514 -34.57 -21.02 13.57
CA LEU A 514 -35.73 -21.50 12.80
C LEU A 514 -35.54 -22.97 12.37
N PRO A 515 -36.54 -23.84 12.55
CA PRO A 515 -36.50 -25.20 12.03
C PRO A 515 -36.84 -25.24 10.53
N LYS A 516 -36.53 -26.36 9.85
CA LYS A 516 -36.87 -26.62 8.43
C LYS A 516 -38.33 -26.28 8.09
N ALA A 517 -39.27 -26.60 8.98
CA ALA A 517 -40.70 -26.38 8.76
C ALA A 517 -41.12 -24.90 8.67
N ALA A 518 -40.23 -23.96 9.02
CA ALA A 518 -40.49 -22.52 8.90
C ALA A 518 -40.18 -21.98 7.49
N TYR A 519 -39.57 -22.78 6.62
CA TYR A 519 -39.20 -22.41 5.26
C TYR A 519 -40.13 -23.06 4.24
N THR A 520 -40.33 -22.40 3.11
CA THR A 520 -40.98 -23.04 1.96
C THR A 520 -40.07 -24.15 1.38
N PRO A 521 -40.62 -25.16 0.70
CA PRO A 521 -39.81 -26.22 0.08
C PRO A 521 -38.76 -25.67 -0.90
N GLN A 522 -39.09 -24.60 -1.63
CA GLN A 522 -38.18 -23.95 -2.57
C GLN A 522 -37.03 -23.22 -1.85
N GLU A 523 -37.32 -22.42 -0.82
CA GLU A 523 -36.29 -21.76 -0.01
C GLU A 523 -35.35 -22.79 0.64
N TRP A 524 -35.91 -23.89 1.15
CA TRP A 524 -35.11 -24.96 1.75
C TRP A 524 -34.19 -25.62 0.72
N ARG A 525 -34.68 -25.89 -0.49
CA ARG A 525 -33.87 -26.45 -1.58
C ARG A 525 -32.74 -25.50 -1.98
N GLU A 526 -33.02 -24.21 -2.10
CA GLU A 526 -32.01 -23.20 -2.37
C GLU A 526 -30.97 -23.10 -1.24
N MET A 527 -31.39 -23.12 0.02
CA MET A 527 -30.48 -23.13 1.17
C MET A 527 -29.53 -24.32 1.14
N LEU A 528 -30.04 -25.54 0.96
CA LEU A 528 -29.22 -26.75 0.87
C LEU A 528 -28.23 -26.68 -0.30
N TYR A 529 -28.67 -26.14 -1.45
CA TYR A 529 -27.80 -25.90 -2.59
C TYR A 529 -26.66 -24.95 -2.23
N TRP A 530 -26.94 -23.81 -1.59
CA TRP A 530 -25.91 -22.85 -1.22
C TRP A 530 -24.96 -23.38 -0.15
N GLU A 531 -25.43 -24.13 0.83
CA GLU A 531 -24.58 -24.78 1.84
C GLU A 531 -23.58 -25.73 1.18
N ASP A 532 -24.06 -26.62 0.31
CA ASP A 532 -23.20 -27.54 -0.43
C ASP A 532 -22.27 -26.81 -1.41
N TYR A 533 -22.79 -25.78 -2.07
CA TYR A 533 -22.00 -24.97 -2.98
C TYR A 533 -20.87 -24.26 -2.22
N LEU A 534 -21.14 -23.62 -1.09
CA LEU A 534 -20.11 -22.93 -0.34
C LEU A 534 -19.09 -23.91 0.27
N ALA A 535 -19.54 -25.05 0.79
CA ALA A 535 -18.66 -26.08 1.33
C ALA A 535 -17.66 -26.62 0.28
N GLY A 536 -18.12 -26.88 -0.95
CA GLY A 536 -17.28 -27.38 -2.04
C GLY A 536 -16.49 -26.31 -2.80
N ARG A 537 -16.65 -25.03 -2.49
CA ARG A 537 -16.12 -23.92 -3.31
C ARG A 537 -14.59 -23.95 -3.46
N THR A 538 -13.87 -24.24 -2.39
CA THR A 538 -12.39 -24.27 -2.37
C THR A 538 -11.86 -25.41 -3.23
N GLN A 539 -12.41 -26.62 -3.08
CA GLN A 539 -12.06 -27.79 -3.88
C GLN A 539 -12.37 -27.57 -5.36
N ARG A 540 -13.56 -27.03 -5.68
CA ARG A 540 -13.93 -26.70 -7.06
C ARG A 540 -12.97 -25.66 -7.64
N ARG A 541 -12.65 -24.59 -6.92
CA ARG A 541 -11.65 -23.61 -7.37
C ARG A 541 -10.30 -24.26 -7.67
N ALA A 542 -9.80 -25.12 -6.79
CA ALA A 542 -8.54 -25.83 -7.00
C ALA A 542 -8.57 -26.73 -8.25
N ALA A 543 -9.67 -27.46 -8.47
CA ALA A 543 -9.89 -28.26 -9.67
C ALA A 543 -9.92 -27.39 -10.94
N LEU A 544 -10.65 -26.27 -10.93
CA LEU A 544 -10.72 -25.33 -12.05
C LEU A 544 -9.35 -24.71 -12.38
N GLU A 545 -8.56 -24.36 -11.37
CA GLU A 545 -7.20 -23.85 -11.55
C GLU A 545 -6.25 -24.92 -12.11
N ALA A 546 -6.35 -26.17 -11.64
CA ALA A 546 -5.57 -27.28 -12.15
C ALA A 546 -5.91 -27.61 -13.61
N GLU A 547 -7.20 -27.67 -13.95
CA GLU A 547 -7.68 -27.84 -15.33
C GLU A 547 -7.21 -26.71 -16.23
N ARG A 548 -7.30 -25.44 -15.81
CA ARG A 548 -6.79 -24.31 -16.61
C ARG A 548 -5.29 -24.44 -16.88
N ARG A 549 -4.49 -24.85 -15.88
CA ARG A 549 -3.05 -25.08 -16.07
C ARG A 549 -2.80 -26.23 -17.05
N HIS A 550 -3.62 -27.27 -17.01
CA HIS A 550 -3.56 -28.39 -17.95
C HIS A 550 -3.90 -27.95 -19.38
N ASP A 551 -5.03 -27.26 -19.57
CA ASP A 551 -5.48 -26.75 -20.86
C ASP A 551 -4.46 -25.77 -21.47
N ALA A 552 -3.85 -24.90 -20.65
CA ALA A 552 -2.80 -23.98 -21.09
C ALA A 552 -1.52 -24.70 -21.53
N ARG A 553 -1.14 -25.81 -20.87
CA ARG A 553 0.00 -26.63 -21.29
C ARG A 553 -0.26 -27.34 -22.61
N LEU A 554 -1.43 -27.97 -22.76
CA LEU A 554 -1.80 -28.63 -24.02
C LEU A 554 -1.84 -27.66 -25.21
N ALA A 555 -2.26 -26.41 -24.97
CA ALA A 555 -2.24 -25.37 -25.97
C ALA A 555 -0.81 -24.88 -26.31
N GLY A 556 0.12 -24.89 -25.35
CA GLY A 556 1.51 -24.43 -25.53
C GLY A 556 2.52 -25.49 -26.01
N GLU A 557 2.29 -26.77 -25.71
CA GLU A 557 3.21 -27.90 -26.01
C GLU A 557 2.84 -28.66 -27.30
N SER A 558 1.79 -28.25 -28.01
CA SER A 558 1.42 -28.86 -29.29
C SER A 558 2.51 -28.66 -30.36
N PRO A 559 2.81 -29.68 -31.19
CA PRO A 559 3.89 -29.64 -32.20
C PRO A 559 3.72 -28.55 -33.27
N SER A 560 2.51 -28.02 -33.41
CA SER A 560 2.21 -26.71 -33.98
C SER A 560 1.44 -25.90 -32.92
N PRO A 561 1.84 -24.64 -32.60
CA PRO A 561 1.09 -23.83 -31.65
C PRO A 561 -0.31 -23.57 -32.21
N ARG A 562 -1.32 -24.20 -31.60
CA ARG A 562 -2.72 -24.01 -32.01
C ARG A 562 -3.16 -22.63 -31.56
N PRO A 563 -3.88 -21.85 -32.41
CA PRO A 563 -4.46 -20.61 -31.96
C PRO A 563 -5.53 -20.91 -30.91
N PHE A 564 -5.46 -20.22 -29.76
CA PHE A 564 -6.41 -20.35 -28.67
C PHE A 564 -6.75 -18.97 -28.10
N ILE A 565 -7.88 -18.88 -27.41
CA ILE A 565 -8.28 -17.69 -26.65
C ILE A 565 -8.56 -18.06 -25.19
N VAL A 566 -8.16 -17.18 -24.27
CA VAL A 566 -8.58 -17.27 -22.86
C VAL A 566 -9.78 -16.36 -22.67
N PHE A 567 -10.93 -16.95 -22.34
CA PHE A 567 -12.19 -16.21 -22.25
C PHE A 567 -12.98 -16.63 -20.99
N PRO A 568 -13.75 -15.73 -20.35
CA PRO A 568 -14.59 -16.10 -19.22
C PRO A 568 -15.70 -17.06 -19.64
N ASP A 569 -15.74 -18.21 -18.99
CA ASP A 569 -16.81 -19.21 -19.00
C ASP A 569 -17.68 -19.01 -17.75
N ARG A 570 -18.76 -19.78 -17.62
CA ARG A 570 -19.74 -19.74 -16.52
C ARG A 570 -19.13 -19.81 -15.12
N HIS A 571 -18.03 -20.54 -14.96
CA HIS A 571 -17.39 -20.76 -13.64
C HIS A 571 -16.00 -20.14 -13.48
N TRP A 572 -15.26 -19.94 -14.57
CA TRP A 572 -13.86 -19.46 -14.53
C TRP A 572 -13.37 -18.99 -15.90
N TYR A 573 -12.17 -18.42 -15.98
CA TYR A 573 -11.49 -18.22 -17.27
C TYR A 573 -10.98 -19.55 -17.83
N ARG A 574 -11.40 -19.89 -19.05
CA ARG A 574 -11.06 -21.14 -19.75
C ARG A 574 -10.31 -20.88 -21.05
N VAL A 575 -9.68 -21.93 -21.56
CA VAL A 575 -8.94 -21.92 -22.84
C VAL A 575 -9.82 -22.57 -23.91
N PHE A 576 -10.05 -21.86 -25.01
CA PHE A 576 -10.83 -22.34 -26.15
C PHE A 576 -9.96 -22.45 -27.40
N ASP A 577 -10.08 -23.55 -28.13
CA ASP A 577 -9.42 -23.79 -29.42
C ASP A 577 -10.11 -22.92 -30.49
N THR A 578 -9.35 -22.08 -31.17
CA THR A 578 -9.84 -21.18 -32.22
C THR A 578 -9.26 -21.53 -33.59
N SER A 579 -8.76 -22.75 -33.76
CA SER A 579 -8.24 -23.21 -35.04
C SER A 579 -9.37 -23.31 -36.08
N PRO A 580 -9.10 -22.97 -37.35
CA PRO A 580 -10.07 -23.13 -38.44
C PRO A 580 -10.56 -24.57 -38.59
N GLU A 581 -9.72 -25.56 -38.24
CA GLU A 581 -10.09 -26.98 -38.25
C GLU A 581 -11.14 -27.35 -37.19
N ALA A 582 -11.05 -26.74 -36.01
CA ALA A 582 -12.02 -26.95 -34.93
C ALA A 582 -13.34 -26.22 -35.21
N LEU A 583 -13.27 -24.95 -35.64
CA LEU A 583 -14.44 -24.11 -35.92
C LEU A 583 -15.17 -24.52 -37.22
N GLY A 584 -14.45 -24.99 -38.23
CA GLY A 584 -15.01 -25.38 -39.53
C GLY A 584 -16.06 -26.49 -39.43
N LYS A 585 -15.99 -27.34 -38.39
CA LYS A 585 -17.03 -28.37 -38.12
C LYS A 585 -18.41 -27.77 -37.84
N PHE A 586 -18.45 -26.52 -37.38
CA PHE A 586 -19.65 -25.76 -37.03
C PHE A 586 -20.02 -24.69 -38.06
N GLY A 587 -19.26 -24.57 -39.16
CA GLY A 587 -19.52 -23.60 -40.23
C GLY A 587 -18.95 -22.19 -39.97
N PHE A 588 -17.93 -22.07 -39.11
CA PHE A 588 -17.21 -20.82 -38.86
C PHE A 588 -15.73 -20.97 -39.20
N ASP A 589 -15.14 -19.96 -39.82
CA ASP A 589 -13.74 -19.99 -40.24
C ASP A 589 -12.80 -19.27 -39.25
N GLU A 590 -13.34 -18.34 -38.46
CA GLU A 590 -12.58 -17.50 -37.51
C GLU A 590 -13.34 -17.30 -36.19
N PRO A 591 -12.64 -17.14 -35.05
CA PRO A 591 -13.26 -16.70 -33.80
C PRO A 591 -13.71 -15.24 -33.90
N GLY A 592 -14.68 -14.83 -33.08
CA GLY A 592 -15.15 -13.45 -33.02
C GLY A 592 -16.17 -13.06 -34.10
N VAL A 593 -16.57 -13.98 -34.99
CA VAL A 593 -17.63 -13.77 -35.97
C VAL A 593 -18.96 -13.49 -35.24
N VAL A 594 -19.61 -12.38 -35.60
CA VAL A 594 -20.95 -12.02 -35.11
C VAL A 594 -22.00 -12.66 -36.02
N PHE A 595 -22.98 -13.32 -35.43
CA PHE A 595 -24.04 -14.03 -36.16
C PHE A 595 -25.41 -13.75 -35.54
N THR A 596 -26.45 -13.85 -36.36
CA THR A 596 -27.82 -14.07 -35.89
C THR A 596 -28.10 -15.57 -35.97
N ALA A 597 -28.72 -16.13 -34.93
CA ALA A 597 -29.11 -17.53 -34.87
C ALA A 597 -30.63 -17.62 -34.76
N ALA A 598 -31.24 -18.29 -35.72
CA ALA A 598 -32.62 -18.75 -35.57
C ALA A 598 -32.61 -20.12 -34.89
N THR A 599 -33.36 -20.24 -33.80
CA THR A 599 -33.46 -21.45 -32.97
C THR A 599 -34.91 -21.85 -32.79
N ARG A 600 -35.16 -23.13 -32.51
CA ARG A 600 -36.49 -23.59 -32.08
C ARG A 600 -36.51 -23.78 -30.58
N THR A 601 -37.45 -23.12 -29.90
CA THR A 601 -37.68 -23.20 -28.46
C THR A 601 -39.09 -23.72 -28.16
N PHE A 602 -39.34 -24.04 -26.89
CA PHE A 602 -40.65 -24.49 -26.43
C PHE A 602 -41.60 -23.29 -26.32
N GLU A 603 -42.87 -23.48 -26.66
CA GLU A 603 -43.90 -22.45 -26.50
C GLU A 603 -44.05 -22.01 -25.03
N ALA A 604 -43.98 -22.96 -24.10
CA ALA A 604 -43.95 -22.71 -22.66
C ALA A 604 -42.86 -23.57 -21.98
N ALA A 605 -41.62 -23.08 -21.95
CA ALA A 605 -40.48 -23.78 -21.35
C ALA A 605 -40.63 -24.06 -19.84
N THR A 606 -41.57 -23.40 -19.15
CA THR A 606 -41.87 -23.62 -17.73
C THR A 606 -42.80 -24.81 -17.48
N ALA A 607 -43.50 -25.32 -18.51
CA ALA A 607 -44.51 -26.36 -18.36
C ALA A 607 -44.63 -27.21 -19.64
N VAL A 608 -43.56 -27.92 -20.00
CA VAL A 608 -43.52 -28.82 -21.16
C VAL A 608 -44.26 -30.12 -20.81
N ALA A 609 -45.33 -30.42 -21.55
CA ALA A 609 -46.11 -31.64 -21.34
C ALA A 609 -45.38 -32.85 -21.94
N LEU A 610 -45.09 -33.85 -21.11
CA LEU A 610 -44.47 -35.11 -21.51
C LEU A 610 -45.20 -36.27 -20.84
N THR A 611 -45.64 -37.25 -21.63
CA THR A 611 -46.14 -38.52 -21.10
C THR A 611 -45.03 -39.55 -21.19
N ASP A 612 -44.58 -40.08 -20.06
CA ASP A 612 -43.58 -41.14 -20.05
C ASP A 612 -44.23 -42.45 -20.55
N PRO A 613 -43.78 -43.01 -21.69
CA PRO A 613 -44.40 -44.19 -22.28
C PRO A 613 -44.25 -45.45 -21.41
N VAL A 614 -43.30 -45.49 -20.46
CA VAL A 614 -43.05 -46.65 -19.61
C VAL A 614 -43.87 -46.60 -18.32
N SER A 615 -43.86 -45.46 -17.62
CA SER A 615 -44.62 -45.30 -16.37
C SER A 615 -46.09 -44.87 -16.59
N GLY A 616 -46.44 -44.40 -17.79
CA GLY A 616 -47.77 -43.86 -18.10
C GLY A 616 -48.07 -42.51 -17.43
N ALA A 617 -47.11 -41.92 -16.72
CA ALA A 617 -47.28 -40.67 -16.00
C ALA A 617 -47.28 -39.47 -16.96
N ALA A 618 -48.26 -38.57 -16.80
CA ALA A 618 -48.31 -37.29 -17.49
C ALA A 618 -47.57 -36.23 -16.65
N LEU A 619 -46.38 -35.85 -17.09
CA LEU A 619 -45.48 -34.92 -16.40
C LEU A 619 -45.58 -33.51 -17.00
N ARG A 620 -45.35 -32.49 -16.16
CA ARG A 620 -45.21 -31.09 -16.59
C ARG A 620 -43.82 -30.60 -16.23
N LEU A 621 -42.92 -30.70 -17.20
CA LEU A 621 -41.51 -30.42 -16.99
C LEU A 621 -41.20 -28.94 -17.19
N ASN A 622 -40.64 -28.33 -16.15
CA ASN A 622 -39.98 -27.04 -16.24
C ASN A 622 -38.54 -27.26 -16.72
N THR A 623 -38.27 -26.87 -17.97
CA THR A 623 -36.97 -27.04 -18.64
C THR A 623 -36.09 -25.79 -18.52
N THR A 624 -36.50 -24.80 -17.72
CA THR A 624 -35.72 -23.58 -17.51
C THR A 624 -34.50 -23.85 -16.62
N PHE A 625 -33.44 -23.07 -16.84
CA PHE A 625 -32.24 -23.15 -16.01
C PHE A 625 -32.54 -22.77 -14.55
N GLU A 626 -33.37 -21.75 -14.32
CA GLU A 626 -33.70 -21.25 -12.98
C GLU A 626 -34.36 -22.31 -12.08
N ALA A 627 -35.21 -23.17 -12.65
CA ALA A 627 -35.86 -24.24 -11.90
C ALA A 627 -34.91 -25.40 -11.55
N SER A 628 -34.03 -25.76 -12.49
CA SER A 628 -33.11 -26.91 -12.36
C SER A 628 -31.83 -26.60 -11.58
N ARG A 629 -31.43 -25.32 -11.52
CA ARG A 629 -30.21 -24.84 -10.84
C ARG A 629 -30.11 -25.32 -9.39
N TRP A 630 -31.20 -25.28 -8.64
CA TRP A 630 -31.21 -25.59 -7.20
C TRP A 630 -30.99 -27.07 -6.88
N PHE A 631 -31.01 -27.95 -7.88
CA PHE A 631 -30.78 -29.39 -7.72
C PHE A 631 -29.31 -29.79 -7.86
N GLY A 632 -28.38 -28.83 -7.88
CA GLY A 632 -26.94 -29.11 -8.03
C GLY A 632 -26.32 -28.54 -9.30
N ASP A 633 -26.88 -27.43 -9.79
CA ASP A 633 -26.41 -26.71 -10.99
C ASP A 633 -26.52 -27.53 -12.30
N PHE A 634 -27.49 -28.44 -12.35
CA PHE A 634 -27.86 -29.16 -13.56
C PHE A 634 -28.72 -28.29 -14.46
N GLU A 635 -28.58 -28.46 -15.77
CA GLU A 635 -29.43 -27.80 -16.76
C GLU A 635 -30.06 -28.79 -17.74
N TYR A 636 -31.09 -28.32 -18.46
CA TYR A 636 -31.67 -29.07 -19.57
C TYR A 636 -30.60 -29.51 -20.59
N GLY A 637 -30.61 -30.80 -20.90
CA GLY A 637 -29.69 -31.41 -21.86
C GLY A 637 -28.28 -31.68 -21.33
N ASP A 638 -28.02 -31.48 -20.04
CA ASP A 638 -26.75 -31.88 -19.42
C ASP A 638 -26.57 -33.39 -19.42
N VAL A 639 -25.40 -33.84 -19.85
CA VAL A 639 -24.99 -35.24 -19.73
C VAL A 639 -24.39 -35.47 -18.35
N VAL A 640 -25.06 -36.32 -17.58
CA VAL A 640 -24.69 -36.67 -16.21
C VAL A 640 -24.33 -38.15 -16.16
N GLU A 641 -23.19 -38.43 -15.54
CA GLU A 641 -22.76 -39.80 -15.24
C GLU A 641 -23.17 -40.13 -13.82
N VAL A 642 -23.91 -41.21 -13.67
CA VAL A 642 -24.49 -41.64 -12.40
C VAL A 642 -24.05 -43.07 -12.14
N ASP A 643 -23.43 -43.30 -10.99
CA ASP A 643 -23.12 -44.64 -10.51
C ASP A 643 -24.24 -45.06 -9.54
N GLU A 644 -25.05 -46.04 -9.97
CA GLU A 644 -26.14 -46.57 -9.15
C GLU A 644 -25.59 -47.30 -7.93
N ARG A 645 -26.20 -47.04 -6.78
CA ARG A 645 -25.91 -47.74 -5.54
C ARG A 645 -26.68 -49.06 -5.58
N LYS A 646 -25.99 -50.20 -5.74
CA LYS A 646 -26.63 -51.51 -5.53
C LYS A 646 -26.87 -51.68 -4.03
N GLY A 647 -28.12 -51.86 -3.63
CA GLY A 647 -28.46 -52.15 -2.24
C GLY A 647 -28.63 -53.65 -2.03
N GLU A 648 -27.70 -54.27 -1.29
CA GLU A 648 -28.01 -55.09 -0.11
C GLU A 648 -26.97 -54.72 0.97
N GLU A 649 -27.43 -54.53 2.21
CA GLU A 649 -26.57 -54.19 3.35
C GLU A 649 -25.60 -55.35 3.62
N GLY A 650 -24.32 -55.20 3.30
CA GLY A 650 -23.26 -56.07 3.83
C GLY A 650 -22.23 -56.62 2.84
N GLU A 651 -22.35 -56.42 1.52
CA GLU A 651 -21.33 -56.89 0.56
C GLU A 651 -20.41 -55.78 0.05
N GLU A 652 -19.12 -56.10 -0.09
CA GLU A 652 -18.11 -55.19 -0.66
C GLU A 652 -18.49 -54.73 -2.09
N PRO A 653 -18.16 -53.48 -2.46
CA PRO A 653 -18.66 -52.86 -3.68
C PRO A 653 -18.04 -53.50 -4.93
N THR A 654 -18.72 -54.50 -5.49
CA THR A 654 -18.44 -55.01 -6.83
C THR A 654 -19.12 -54.12 -7.88
N ALA A 655 -18.29 -53.53 -8.76
CA ALA A 655 -18.63 -52.71 -9.94
C ALA A 655 -20.08 -52.18 -10.02
N SER A 656 -20.29 -50.96 -9.51
CA SER A 656 -21.53 -50.20 -9.69
C SER A 656 -21.88 -50.05 -11.17
N ALA A 657 -23.13 -50.28 -11.54
CA ALA A 657 -23.58 -50.09 -12.91
C ALA A 657 -23.56 -48.58 -13.24
N ARG A 658 -22.56 -48.14 -14.00
CA ARG A 658 -22.48 -46.75 -14.49
C ARG A 658 -23.56 -46.52 -15.54
N ALA A 659 -24.44 -45.56 -15.28
CA ALA A 659 -25.46 -45.09 -16.20
C ALA A 659 -25.10 -43.68 -16.69
N VAL A 660 -25.22 -43.45 -17.99
CA VAL A 660 -25.11 -42.10 -18.58
C VAL A 660 -26.52 -41.62 -18.90
N VAL A 661 -26.92 -40.52 -18.28
CA VAL A 661 -28.26 -39.94 -18.38
C VAL A 661 -28.19 -38.49 -18.85
N VAL A 662 -29.29 -37.97 -19.41
CA VAL A 662 -29.42 -36.59 -19.86
C VAL A 662 -30.55 -35.92 -19.10
N VAL A 663 -30.29 -34.79 -18.45
CA VAL A 663 -31.28 -34.08 -17.63
C VAL A 663 -32.39 -33.50 -18.51
N VAL A 664 -33.64 -33.82 -18.20
CA VAL A 664 -34.81 -33.43 -19.01
C VAL A 664 -35.57 -32.25 -18.41
N GLY A 665 -35.55 -32.07 -17.09
CA GLY A 665 -36.20 -30.94 -16.42
C GLY A 665 -36.73 -31.28 -15.04
N VAL A 666 -37.38 -30.31 -14.41
CA VAL A 666 -38.00 -30.44 -13.08
C VAL A 666 -39.50 -30.65 -13.26
N ASP A 667 -40.06 -31.70 -12.65
CA ASP A 667 -41.50 -31.90 -12.67
C ASP A 667 -42.21 -30.96 -11.69
N THR A 668 -43.23 -30.27 -12.21
CA THR A 668 -44.08 -29.30 -11.51
C THR A 668 -45.55 -29.75 -11.48
N SER A 669 -45.81 -31.01 -11.86
CA SER A 669 -47.17 -31.56 -11.95
C SER A 669 -47.86 -31.72 -10.58
N ASP A 670 -47.08 -31.78 -9.50
CA ASP A 670 -47.59 -32.11 -8.17
C ASP A 670 -47.97 -30.87 -7.34
N ALA A 671 -49.22 -30.83 -6.87
CA ALA A 671 -49.76 -29.71 -6.07
C ALA A 671 -49.19 -29.66 -4.63
N ALA A 672 -48.53 -30.73 -4.19
CA ALA A 672 -47.96 -30.87 -2.85
C ALA A 672 -46.58 -30.18 -2.67
N GLY A 673 -45.99 -29.62 -3.74
CA GLY A 673 -44.73 -28.87 -3.66
C GLY A 673 -43.45 -29.74 -3.66
N GLU A 674 -43.57 -31.05 -3.91
CA GLU A 674 -42.42 -31.96 -4.03
C GLU A 674 -41.91 -32.03 -5.47
N GLU A 675 -41.26 -30.97 -5.94
CA GLU A 675 -40.64 -30.98 -7.27
C GLU A 675 -39.50 -31.99 -7.37
N MET A 676 -39.41 -32.70 -8.50
CA MET A 676 -38.44 -33.76 -8.76
C MET A 676 -37.62 -33.45 -10.02
N LEU A 677 -36.29 -33.62 -9.96
CA LEU A 677 -35.44 -33.53 -11.16
C LEU A 677 -35.45 -34.86 -11.91
N TYR A 678 -35.76 -34.83 -13.21
CA TYR A 678 -35.80 -36.02 -14.07
C TYR A 678 -34.70 -36.01 -15.13
N ALA A 679 -34.20 -37.21 -15.44
CA ALA A 679 -33.23 -37.45 -16.51
C ALA A 679 -33.62 -38.67 -17.37
N MET A 680 -33.23 -38.68 -18.64
CA MET A 680 -33.47 -39.77 -19.59
C MET A 680 -32.19 -40.59 -19.77
N HIS A 681 -32.28 -41.91 -19.83
CA HIS A 681 -31.12 -42.74 -20.17
C HIS A 681 -30.68 -42.47 -21.61
N VAL A 682 -29.36 -42.29 -21.81
CA VAL A 682 -28.78 -42.13 -23.16
C VAL A 682 -28.95 -43.40 -23.99
N ASP A 683 -28.85 -44.57 -23.36
CA ASP A 683 -29.04 -45.85 -24.00
C ASP A 683 -30.54 -46.10 -24.26
N ARG A 684 -30.92 -46.16 -25.54
CA ARG A 684 -32.30 -46.38 -25.98
C ARG A 684 -32.90 -47.68 -25.44
N ALA A 685 -32.09 -48.73 -25.32
CA ALA A 685 -32.56 -50.02 -24.81
C ALA A 685 -32.88 -49.95 -23.31
N ARG A 686 -32.09 -49.19 -22.54
CA ARG A 686 -32.36 -48.95 -21.11
C ARG A 686 -33.52 -48.00 -20.91
N HIS A 687 -33.62 -46.93 -21.70
CA HIS A 687 -34.74 -46.00 -21.59
C HIS A 687 -36.08 -46.65 -21.90
N ALA A 688 -36.15 -47.48 -22.95
CA ALA A 688 -37.37 -48.22 -23.30
C ALA A 688 -37.81 -49.23 -22.21
N ARG A 689 -36.89 -49.65 -21.32
CA ARG A 689 -37.19 -50.56 -20.21
C ARG A 689 -37.51 -49.84 -18.91
N ASN A 690 -36.76 -48.78 -18.59
CA ASN A 690 -36.76 -48.15 -17.26
C ASN A 690 -37.49 -46.79 -17.24
N GLY A 691 -37.84 -46.22 -18.39
CA GLY A 691 -38.49 -44.91 -18.47
C GLY A 691 -37.56 -43.75 -18.10
N LEU A 692 -38.16 -42.68 -17.55
CA LEU A 692 -37.41 -41.54 -17.01
C LEU A 692 -36.87 -41.84 -15.61
N LEU A 693 -35.61 -41.50 -15.37
CA LEU A 693 -34.96 -41.63 -14.08
C LEU A 693 -35.22 -40.39 -13.21
N ALA A 694 -35.79 -40.61 -12.03
CA ALA A 694 -35.93 -39.57 -11.01
C ALA A 694 -34.60 -39.37 -10.26
N LEU A 695 -33.90 -38.26 -10.51
CA LEU A 695 -32.61 -37.96 -9.89
C LEU A 695 -32.76 -37.64 -8.40
N GLY A 696 -33.74 -36.79 -8.03
CA GLY A 696 -34.00 -36.48 -6.62
C GLY A 696 -34.83 -35.20 -6.41
N LYS A 697 -35.20 -34.97 -5.16
CA LYS A 697 -36.02 -33.84 -4.67
C LYS A 697 -35.22 -32.57 -4.38
N ASP A 698 -33.93 -32.73 -4.06
CA ASP A 698 -33.00 -31.65 -3.76
C ASP A 698 -31.55 -32.10 -4.01
N CYS A 699 -30.60 -31.18 -3.85
CA CYS A 699 -29.18 -31.43 -4.14
C CYS A 699 -28.54 -32.51 -3.25
N LEU A 700 -28.99 -32.66 -1.99
CA LEU A 700 -28.46 -33.64 -1.05
C LEU A 700 -29.10 -35.00 -1.27
N ASP A 701 -30.40 -35.04 -1.55
CA ASP A 701 -31.14 -36.25 -1.90
C ASP A 701 -30.52 -36.94 -3.12
N ILE A 702 -30.16 -36.17 -4.16
CA ILE A 702 -29.44 -36.70 -5.33
C ILE A 702 -28.13 -37.39 -4.93
N ARG A 703 -27.36 -36.81 -3.99
CA ARG A 703 -26.10 -37.39 -3.53
C ARG A 703 -26.29 -38.59 -2.59
N GLN A 704 -27.41 -38.67 -1.89
CA GLN A 704 -27.70 -39.81 -1.01
C GLN A 704 -28.18 -41.02 -1.81
N ARG A 705 -28.99 -40.79 -2.85
CA ARG A 705 -29.56 -41.83 -3.72
C ARG A 705 -28.51 -42.53 -4.59
N PHE A 706 -27.51 -41.82 -5.07
CA PHE A 706 -26.49 -42.35 -5.96
C PHE A 706 -25.12 -42.43 -5.30
N ALA A 707 -24.32 -43.44 -5.67
CA ALA A 707 -22.97 -43.59 -5.13
C ALA A 707 -22.04 -42.47 -5.62
N ARG A 708 -22.24 -42.03 -6.87
CA ARG A 708 -21.52 -40.91 -7.48
C ARG A 708 -22.37 -40.26 -8.56
N VAL A 709 -22.40 -38.94 -8.57
CA VAL A 709 -23.02 -38.13 -9.63
C VAL A 709 -21.98 -37.15 -10.15
N ARG A 710 -21.72 -37.17 -11.46
CA ARG A 710 -20.78 -36.26 -12.12
C ARG A 710 -21.45 -35.59 -13.31
N ASN A 711 -21.62 -34.27 -13.23
CA ASN A 711 -21.97 -33.48 -14.41
C ASN A 711 -20.74 -33.40 -15.33
N THR A 712 -20.91 -33.74 -16.61
CA THR A 712 -19.84 -33.59 -17.60
C THR A 712 -19.81 -32.20 -18.23
N HIS A 713 -20.82 -31.37 -17.95
CA HIS A 713 -21.09 -30.06 -18.55
C HIS A 713 -21.23 -30.09 -20.08
N ARG A 714 -21.34 -31.29 -20.65
CA ARG A 714 -21.60 -31.50 -22.06
C ARG A 714 -23.08 -31.54 -22.33
N LYS A 715 -23.44 -31.08 -23.52
CA LYS A 715 -24.81 -30.86 -23.94
C LYS A 715 -25.21 -31.89 -24.99
N ARG A 716 -26.31 -32.61 -24.76
CA ARG A 716 -26.87 -33.59 -25.73
C ARG A 716 -28.32 -33.27 -26.08
N LEU A 717 -28.76 -33.70 -27.27
CA LEU A 717 -30.16 -33.64 -27.67
C LEU A 717 -30.99 -34.64 -26.86
N ILE A 718 -32.25 -34.29 -26.58
CA ILE A 718 -33.23 -35.14 -25.91
C ILE A 718 -34.27 -35.56 -26.96
N PRO A 719 -34.16 -36.77 -27.54
CA PRO A 719 -35.04 -37.26 -28.60
C PRO A 719 -36.55 -37.15 -28.30
N LEU A 720 -36.96 -37.27 -27.03
CA LEU A 720 -38.37 -37.19 -26.62
C LEU A 720 -38.99 -35.80 -26.78
N LEU A 721 -38.17 -34.75 -26.69
CA LEU A 721 -38.63 -33.35 -26.67
C LEU A 721 -38.10 -32.55 -27.87
N ASP A 722 -36.97 -32.98 -28.44
CA ASP A 722 -36.24 -32.28 -29.51
C ASP A 722 -36.39 -32.96 -30.90
N GLY A 723 -37.09 -34.09 -31.03
CA GLY A 723 -37.13 -34.90 -32.27
C GLY A 723 -38.15 -34.45 -33.33
N GLU A 724 -37.77 -34.50 -34.63
CA GLU A 724 -38.64 -34.21 -35.80
C GLU A 724 -39.48 -35.42 -36.29
N GLY A 725 -39.46 -36.56 -35.60
CA GLY A 725 -40.07 -37.80 -36.06
C GLY A 725 -41.51 -38.00 -35.58
N GLY A 726 -42.48 -37.84 -36.47
CA GLY A 726 -43.86 -38.30 -36.26
C GLY A 726 -43.90 -39.79 -35.92
N GLY A 727 -44.43 -40.13 -34.76
CA GLY A 727 -44.59 -41.51 -34.31
C GLY A 727 -44.80 -41.67 -32.81
N GLY A 728 -45.74 -40.91 -32.24
CA GLY A 728 -46.15 -41.01 -30.84
C GLY A 728 -46.54 -39.65 -30.30
N GLY A 729 -47.84 -39.38 -30.14
CA GLY A 729 -48.42 -38.07 -29.85
C GLY A 729 -47.93 -37.38 -28.57
N GLY A 730 -46.79 -36.69 -28.65
CA GLY A 730 -46.28 -35.77 -27.64
C GLY A 730 -46.51 -34.30 -28.04
N VAL A 731 -47.21 -33.54 -27.20
CA VAL A 731 -47.58 -32.12 -27.41
C VAL A 731 -46.47 -31.14 -26.96
N GLY A 732 -45.33 -31.64 -26.49
CA GLY A 732 -44.21 -30.85 -25.93
C GLY A 732 -43.04 -30.58 -26.89
N MET A 733 -43.29 -30.42 -28.20
CA MET A 733 -42.25 -30.28 -29.22
C MET A 733 -41.78 -28.81 -29.35
N ARG A 734 -40.49 -28.58 -29.67
CA ARG A 734 -39.96 -27.23 -29.94
C ARG A 734 -40.54 -26.66 -31.24
N THR A 735 -41.51 -25.76 -31.12
CA THR A 735 -42.24 -25.20 -32.28
C THR A 735 -41.95 -23.72 -32.52
N MET A 736 -41.58 -22.95 -31.48
CA MET A 736 -41.47 -21.50 -31.58
C MET A 736 -40.10 -21.07 -32.12
N PRO A 737 -40.05 -20.23 -33.17
CA PRO A 737 -38.80 -19.64 -33.64
C PRO A 737 -38.35 -18.51 -32.71
N GLU A 738 -37.10 -18.53 -32.28
CA GLU A 738 -36.46 -17.48 -31.49
C GLU A 738 -35.16 -17.04 -32.16
N GLU A 739 -34.97 -15.72 -32.28
CA GLU A 739 -33.78 -15.12 -32.88
C GLU A 739 -32.84 -14.57 -31.82
N SER A 740 -31.58 -15.00 -31.86
CA SER A 740 -30.55 -14.57 -30.92
C SER A 740 -29.36 -13.96 -31.65
N LEU A 741 -28.80 -12.87 -31.12
CA LEU A 741 -27.57 -12.26 -31.64
C LEU A 741 -26.38 -12.72 -30.79
N GLY A 742 -25.42 -13.40 -31.42
CA GLY A 742 -24.26 -13.99 -30.75
C GLY A 742 -22.92 -13.66 -31.43
N GLN A 743 -21.84 -14.00 -30.73
CA GLN A 743 -20.46 -13.93 -31.22
C GLN A 743 -19.74 -15.24 -30.92
N VAL A 744 -19.00 -15.79 -31.89
CA VAL A 744 -18.23 -17.04 -31.71
C VAL A 744 -17.06 -16.81 -30.78
N VAL A 745 -16.88 -17.68 -29.78
CA VAL A 745 -15.73 -17.63 -28.85
C VAL A 745 -14.67 -18.66 -29.28
N GLY A 746 -15.03 -19.94 -29.35
CA GLY A 746 -14.11 -21.02 -29.69
C GLY A 746 -14.69 -22.40 -29.38
N VAL A 747 -13.86 -23.45 -29.44
CA VAL A 747 -14.25 -24.85 -29.21
C VAL A 747 -13.52 -25.42 -28.00
N ARG A 748 -14.24 -26.15 -27.14
CA ARG A 748 -13.64 -26.90 -26.02
C ARG A 748 -14.31 -28.27 -25.93
N ASP A 749 -13.51 -29.33 -25.77
CA ASP A 749 -13.98 -30.73 -25.71
C ASP A 749 -14.92 -31.15 -26.86
N GLY A 750 -14.79 -30.52 -28.04
CA GLY A 750 -15.64 -30.78 -29.20
C GLY A 750 -16.98 -30.05 -29.19
N GLU A 751 -17.21 -29.11 -28.28
CA GLU A 751 -18.41 -28.26 -28.22
C GLU A 751 -18.12 -26.81 -28.62
N LEU A 752 -19.08 -26.19 -29.31
CA LEU A 752 -18.99 -24.78 -29.70
C LEU A 752 -19.44 -23.87 -28.57
N TYR A 753 -18.62 -22.87 -28.26
CA TYR A 753 -18.93 -21.82 -27.28
C TYR A 753 -19.17 -20.48 -27.97
N VAL A 754 -20.22 -19.78 -27.54
CA VAL A 754 -20.63 -18.46 -28.06
C VAL A 754 -20.91 -17.49 -26.92
N GLN A 755 -20.82 -16.20 -27.21
CA GLN A 755 -21.21 -15.11 -26.32
C GLN A 755 -22.48 -14.44 -26.88
N TRP A 756 -23.57 -14.44 -26.13
CA TRP A 756 -24.80 -13.74 -26.52
C TRP A 756 -24.68 -12.23 -26.29
N ARG A 757 -25.27 -11.41 -27.16
CA ARG A 757 -25.13 -9.94 -27.14
C ARG A 757 -26.39 -9.20 -26.70
N LEU A 758 -27.57 -9.69 -27.07
CA LEU A 758 -28.85 -9.12 -26.64
C LEU A 758 -29.34 -9.92 -25.44
N LEU A 759 -29.17 -9.36 -24.24
CA LEU A 759 -29.57 -10.00 -22.99
C LEU A 759 -30.75 -9.27 -22.35
N LYS A 760 -31.63 -10.02 -21.69
CA LYS A 760 -32.78 -9.48 -20.97
C LYS A 760 -32.31 -8.54 -19.86
N GLY A 761 -32.79 -7.29 -19.88
CA GLY A 761 -32.50 -6.26 -18.87
C GLY A 761 -31.19 -5.49 -19.07
N GLY A 762 -30.29 -5.92 -19.98
CA GLY A 762 -29.04 -5.23 -20.32
C GLY A 762 -29.17 -4.45 -21.62
N ALA A 763 -28.71 -3.19 -21.63
CA ALA A 763 -28.79 -2.30 -22.79
C ALA A 763 -27.45 -1.58 -23.08
N SER A 764 -26.33 -2.25 -22.79
CA SER A 764 -24.97 -1.73 -23.02
C SER A 764 -24.20 -2.55 -24.05
N ARG A 765 -23.19 -1.92 -24.67
CA ARG A 765 -22.20 -2.60 -25.49
C ARG A 765 -21.36 -3.62 -24.69
N MET A 766 -21.31 -3.45 -23.37
CA MET A 766 -20.59 -4.29 -22.41
C MET A 766 -21.46 -5.41 -21.82
N ASP A 767 -22.79 -5.37 -22.00
CA ASP A 767 -23.74 -6.34 -21.41
C ASP A 767 -23.82 -7.63 -22.24
N ARG A 768 -22.68 -8.10 -22.74
CA ARG A 768 -22.57 -9.36 -23.46
C ARG A 768 -22.35 -10.49 -22.46
N ASP A 769 -22.86 -11.66 -22.77
CA ASP A 769 -22.83 -12.82 -21.87
C ASP A 769 -21.42 -13.39 -21.69
N VAL A 770 -21.25 -14.33 -20.77
CA VAL A 770 -20.06 -15.21 -20.74
C VAL A 770 -20.09 -16.21 -21.90
N ALA A 771 -19.03 -17.01 -22.07
CA ALA A 771 -19.06 -18.12 -23.03
C ALA A 771 -20.07 -19.18 -22.59
N VAL A 772 -21.00 -19.53 -23.48
CA VAL A 772 -22.05 -20.54 -23.27
C VAL A 772 -21.89 -21.67 -24.29
N SER A 773 -21.95 -22.93 -23.83
CA SER A 773 -21.88 -24.11 -24.71
C SER A 773 -23.18 -24.32 -25.48
N LEU A 774 -23.09 -24.45 -26.81
CA LEU A 774 -24.19 -24.88 -27.67
C LEU A 774 -24.20 -26.40 -27.91
N GLY A 775 -23.14 -27.11 -27.49
CA GLY A 775 -22.95 -28.54 -27.65
C GLY A 775 -22.16 -28.97 -28.90
N PRO A 776 -22.18 -30.27 -29.23
CA PRO A 776 -21.42 -30.85 -30.34
C PRO A 776 -22.00 -30.51 -31.72
N PRO A 777 -21.27 -30.73 -32.83
CA PRO A 777 -21.68 -30.33 -34.18
C PRO A 777 -23.06 -30.84 -34.60
N GLU A 778 -23.43 -32.06 -34.18
CA GLU A 778 -24.73 -32.67 -34.46
C GLU A 778 -25.88 -31.89 -33.83
N ARG A 779 -25.73 -31.50 -32.55
CA ARG A 779 -26.73 -30.71 -31.81
C ARG A 779 -26.84 -29.30 -32.39
N VAL A 780 -25.71 -28.69 -32.71
CA VAL A 780 -25.68 -27.33 -33.26
C VAL A 780 -26.39 -27.28 -34.62
N ARG A 781 -26.12 -28.23 -35.53
CA ARG A 781 -26.77 -28.30 -36.84
C ARG A 781 -28.27 -28.60 -36.76
N ALA A 782 -28.70 -29.37 -35.76
CA ALA A 782 -30.11 -29.71 -35.57
C ALA A 782 -30.93 -28.54 -35.00
N LEU A 783 -30.37 -27.77 -34.07
CA LEU A 783 -31.11 -26.74 -33.33
C LEU A 783 -30.90 -25.31 -33.81
N TYR A 784 -29.75 -25.00 -34.41
CA TYR A 784 -29.35 -23.64 -34.75
C TYR A 784 -29.16 -23.49 -36.25
N ARG A 785 -29.76 -22.43 -36.80
CA ARG A 785 -29.45 -21.94 -38.15
C ARG A 785 -28.74 -20.60 -38.03
N PHE A 786 -27.44 -20.60 -38.26
CA PHE A 786 -26.62 -19.39 -38.19
C PHE A 786 -26.65 -18.61 -39.50
N GLN A 787 -26.77 -17.30 -39.38
CA GLN A 787 -26.56 -16.34 -40.46
C GLN A 787 -25.43 -15.39 -40.02
N PRO A 788 -24.23 -15.48 -40.61
CA PRO A 788 -23.15 -14.56 -40.28
C PRO A 788 -23.53 -13.14 -40.69
N ARG A 789 -23.31 -12.17 -39.80
CA ARG A 789 -23.65 -10.77 -40.07
C ARG A 789 -22.48 -10.07 -40.74
N GLU A 790 -22.63 -9.77 -42.03
CA GLU A 790 -21.65 -8.99 -42.78
C GLU A 790 -21.66 -7.53 -42.31
N GLY A 791 -20.64 -7.06 -41.56
CA GLY A 791 -20.42 -5.61 -41.42
C GLY A 791 -19.74 -4.99 -40.17
N GLU A 792 -19.37 -5.72 -39.11
CA GLU A 792 -18.82 -5.07 -37.89
C GLU A 792 -17.41 -5.53 -37.44
N GLY A 793 -16.67 -6.29 -38.26
CA GLY A 793 -15.24 -6.56 -38.09
C GLY A 793 -14.44 -5.96 -39.25
N GLY A 794 -13.38 -5.21 -38.95
CA GLY A 794 -12.69 -4.30 -39.88
C GLY A 794 -12.22 -4.87 -41.22
N GLY A 795 -12.17 -3.97 -42.23
CA GLY A 795 -11.24 -4.02 -43.37
C GLY A 795 -11.32 -5.21 -44.32
N ARG A 796 -12.31 -5.22 -45.22
CA ARG A 796 -12.30 -6.11 -46.40
C ARG A 796 -11.23 -5.67 -47.42
N ARG A 797 -10.25 -6.54 -47.71
CA ARG A 797 -9.69 -6.69 -49.07
C ARG A 797 -10.17 -8.01 -49.64
N TRP A 798 -11.08 -7.94 -50.60
CA TRP A 798 -11.46 -9.07 -51.45
C TRP A 798 -10.33 -9.34 -52.45
N TRP A 799 -9.87 -10.59 -52.53
CA TRP A 799 -9.21 -11.09 -53.74
C TRP A 799 -10.21 -11.97 -54.49
N SER A 800 -10.75 -11.41 -55.58
CA SER A 800 -11.53 -12.16 -56.55
C SER A 800 -10.62 -13.12 -57.32
N ARG A 801 -10.93 -14.42 -57.27
CA ARG A 801 -10.44 -15.44 -58.20
C ARG A 801 -10.80 -15.05 -59.64
N ARG A 802 -9.80 -14.74 -60.48
CA ARG A 802 -9.90 -14.88 -61.95
C ARG A 802 -8.85 -15.88 -62.44
N ARG A 803 -9.31 -16.78 -63.31
CA ARG A 803 -8.53 -17.81 -64.00
C ARG A 803 -7.55 -17.19 -65.02
N GLY A 804 -6.40 -17.85 -65.18
CA GLY A 804 -5.76 -18.07 -66.49
C GLY A 804 -4.56 -17.20 -66.84
N GLY A 805 -3.38 -17.83 -66.94
CA GLY A 805 -2.22 -17.29 -67.68
C GLY A 805 -0.85 -17.56 -67.03
N ARG A 806 -0.17 -18.65 -67.44
CA ARG A 806 1.31 -18.79 -67.45
C ARG A 806 1.86 -18.17 -68.75
N PRO A 807 3.19 -18.03 -69.00
CA PRO A 807 4.41 -18.34 -68.21
C PRO A 807 5.35 -17.09 -68.09
N SER A 808 6.47 -17.04 -67.35
CA SER A 808 7.77 -17.72 -67.61
C SER A 808 8.80 -17.40 -66.49
N ALA A 809 9.80 -18.31 -66.34
CA ALA A 809 11.22 -18.14 -65.94
C ALA A 809 11.63 -16.93 -65.06
N THR A 810 12.46 -17.00 -64.01
CA THR A 810 13.70 -17.78 -63.82
C THR A 810 14.24 -17.54 -62.40
N THR A 811 15.18 -18.41 -61.98
CA THR A 811 16.24 -18.20 -60.97
C THR A 811 15.91 -18.22 -59.46
N SER A 812 16.24 -19.37 -58.86
CA SER A 812 16.86 -19.49 -57.53
C SER A 812 18.36 -19.14 -57.65
N PRO A 813 19.08 -18.71 -56.58
CA PRO A 813 19.53 -19.68 -55.57
C PRO A 813 19.66 -19.20 -54.11
N ARG A 814 19.49 -20.19 -53.22
CA ARG A 814 20.19 -20.55 -51.96
C ARG A 814 21.08 -19.56 -51.16
N SER A 815 21.12 -19.91 -49.87
CA SER A 815 22.16 -19.70 -48.82
C SER A 815 22.10 -18.39 -48.04
N GLY A 816 22.32 -18.32 -46.72
CA GLY A 816 22.66 -19.34 -45.74
C GLY A 816 22.50 -18.79 -44.32
N TRP A 817 22.41 -19.69 -43.35
CA TRP A 817 22.39 -19.41 -41.91
C TRP A 817 23.77 -18.94 -41.41
N ARG A 818 23.82 -17.91 -40.55
CA ARG A 818 24.31 -18.02 -39.14
C ARG A 818 24.32 -16.69 -38.37
N ARG A 819 23.62 -16.73 -37.22
CA ARG A 819 23.85 -16.15 -35.87
C ARG A 819 24.81 -14.98 -35.66
N SER A 820 24.27 -13.92 -35.04
CA SER A 820 24.60 -13.34 -33.71
C SER A 820 23.71 -12.09 -33.58
N GLY A 821 22.96 -11.79 -32.51
CA GLY A 821 23.28 -11.83 -31.09
C GLY A 821 23.57 -10.40 -30.63
N ALA A 822 22.54 -9.62 -30.26
CA ALA A 822 22.57 -8.52 -29.28
C ALA A 822 21.28 -7.66 -29.35
N ALA A 823 20.76 -7.31 -28.17
CA ALA A 823 19.63 -6.42 -27.94
C ALA A 823 19.89 -4.97 -28.38
N PRO A 824 18.85 -4.14 -28.58
CA PRO A 824 19.02 -2.69 -28.53
C PRO A 824 18.27 -2.05 -27.36
N SER A 825 19.08 -1.38 -26.55
CA SER A 825 18.73 -0.29 -25.64
C SER A 825 18.25 0.96 -26.40
N ARG A 826 17.30 1.65 -25.79
CA ARG A 826 16.79 2.98 -26.16
C ARG A 826 17.92 4.02 -26.24
N ALA A 827 17.95 4.78 -27.34
CA ALA A 827 18.57 6.11 -27.40
C ALA A 827 17.65 7.06 -28.16
N SER A 828 17.26 8.14 -27.47
CA SER A 828 16.49 9.27 -27.95
C SER A 828 17.43 10.34 -28.52
N ASN A 829 17.19 10.79 -29.76
CA ASN A 829 17.73 12.03 -30.30
C ASN A 829 16.58 12.97 -30.65
N GLY A 830 16.68 14.23 -30.21
CA GLY A 830 15.73 15.32 -30.50
C GLY A 830 15.94 15.98 -31.87
N PRO A 831 15.68 17.29 -32.01
CA PRO A 831 14.48 17.84 -32.65
C PRO A 831 14.79 18.62 -33.95
N PRO A 832 13.78 19.27 -34.58
CA PRO A 832 14.02 20.63 -35.06
C PRO A 832 12.91 21.64 -34.78
N SER A 833 13.30 22.90 -34.93
CA SER A 833 12.68 24.16 -34.54
C SER A 833 12.05 24.93 -35.71
N SER A 834 11.11 25.84 -35.41
CA SER A 834 10.90 27.22 -35.96
C SER A 834 9.48 27.71 -35.55
N ARG A 835 9.31 28.72 -34.68
CA ARG A 835 9.25 30.21 -34.90
C ARG A 835 8.23 30.60 -35.99
N ALA A 836 7.29 31.56 -35.83
CA ALA A 836 7.18 32.71 -34.91
C ALA A 836 5.76 33.35 -34.90
N ASN A 837 5.61 34.35 -34.01
CA ASN A 837 4.74 35.55 -34.06
C ASN A 837 3.44 35.60 -33.21
N THR A 838 3.64 36.11 -31.98
CA THR A 838 2.82 37.09 -31.21
C THR A 838 2.55 38.40 -32.01
N PRO A 839 1.83 39.47 -31.51
CA PRO A 839 1.18 39.76 -30.20
C PRO A 839 -0.19 40.52 -30.36
N PRO A 840 -0.68 41.39 -29.44
CA PRO A 840 -0.82 41.32 -27.97
C PRO A 840 -2.25 41.69 -27.45
N ARG A 841 -2.55 41.28 -26.21
CA ARG A 841 -2.80 42.20 -25.08
C ARG A 841 -2.52 41.51 -23.75
#